data_AF-A0A7Y7I2Y9-F1
#
_entry.id   AF-A0A7Y7I2Y9-F1
#
_cell.length_a   1.000
_cell.length_b   1.000
_cell.length_c   1.000
_cell.angle_alpha   90.00
_cell.angle_beta   90.00
_cell.angle_gamma   90.00
#
_symmetry.space_group_name_H-M   'P 1'
#
loop_
_entity.id
_entity.type
_entity.pdbx_description
1 polymer ?
#
loop_
_entity_poly.entity_id
_entity_poly.type
_entity_poly.pdbx_seq_one_letter_code
_entity_poly.pdbx_strand_id
1 'polypeptide(L)'
;MSSTPSIPGEAPFDPAILARMASAMFSALPGTPPDSVPGVASGLVPGAQFPANVAPAGSPLASPAGFGPSVPGTPFPQGQVPGANLVPASPTQLPSLANRAPALVPHAVAGNGVPHSVLSVAPAFEPRSGGVVQGVPQQANAPSAPQAAASPFYFLSNSFGHPSAGAASAVSAPAQVLPALPLAGEGRGEGQRTTQGAGVPLTPTHSPEVRGSEPQFYFVDAVRLPSGFVTSAKPDPRGPNAVPLAGSGQHPPFDIHAVRRDFPILQERVNGKQLVWFDNAATTHKPQSVIDRIAYFYEHENSNIHRAAHELAARATDAYEGARERVRRFINAPEVEEVIFVRGTTEAINLVAKSWGGQHVGEGDEIVVSNLEHHANIVPWQQLAAAKGAKLRVIPVDDSGQVLLDEYRKLLNDRTKIVAVTQVSNALGTVVPVKEIVELAHRAGAKALVDGAQSVSHMRVDVQDIGADFFVFSGHKVFGPTGIGVVWGKREVLEDMPPWQGGGNMIADVTFEKTVFQPIPNKFEAGTGNIADAVGLGAAIDYVNKIGIENIARYEHDLLVYGMAQLGAIPGVRLIGTAADKASVMSFVLDGYTTEEVGQALNEEGIAVRTGHHCAQPILRRFGVETTVRPSLAFYNTFDEIDRLVTVVRRLASQRRAG
;
A
#
# COMPACT_ATOMS: atom_id res chain seq x y z
N MET A 1 -63.73 -22.57 41.82
CA MET A 1 -63.95 -21.25 41.19
C MET A 1 -62.68 -20.45 41.44
N SER A 2 -61.88 -19.98 40.49
CA SER A 2 -62.14 -19.55 39.12
C SER A 2 -60.94 -19.89 38.23
N SER A 3 -61.24 -20.23 36.98
CA SER A 3 -60.37 -20.77 35.93
C SER A 3 -59.57 -19.70 35.19
N THR A 4 -58.27 -19.92 35.03
CA THR A 4 -57.42 -19.25 34.02
C THR A 4 -57.67 -19.84 32.63
N PRO A 5 -57.97 -19.04 31.59
CA PRO A 5 -57.97 -19.51 30.22
C PRO A 5 -56.58 -19.36 29.58
N SER A 6 -56.08 -20.46 29.04
CA SER A 6 -54.93 -20.55 28.15
C SER A 6 -55.25 -19.94 26.79
N ILE A 7 -54.46 -18.96 26.33
CA ILE A 7 -54.53 -18.41 24.97
C ILE A 7 -53.57 -19.23 24.07
N PRO A 8 -54.02 -19.80 22.94
CA PRO A 8 -53.16 -20.53 22.00
C PRO A 8 -52.27 -19.57 21.21
N GLY A 9 -51.02 -19.98 20.96
CA GLY A 9 -50.08 -19.25 20.12
C GLY A 9 -50.50 -19.25 18.65
N GLU A 10 -50.78 -18.08 18.11
CA GLU A 10 -50.75 -17.82 16.66
C GLU A 10 -49.35 -17.32 16.30
N ALA A 11 -48.67 -18.07 15.43
CA ALA A 11 -47.50 -17.57 14.73
C ALA A 11 -47.92 -16.40 13.83
N PRO A 12 -47.13 -15.31 13.73
CA PRO A 12 -47.58 -14.06 13.10
C PRO A 12 -47.80 -14.16 11.57
N PHE A 13 -47.50 -15.29 10.94
CA PHE A 13 -47.68 -15.48 9.50
C PHE A 13 -48.06 -16.93 9.16
N ASP A 14 -49.07 -17.10 8.29
CA ASP A 14 -49.46 -18.39 7.73
C ASP A 14 -48.41 -18.83 6.68
N PRO A 15 -47.65 -19.91 6.92
CA PRO A 15 -46.63 -20.41 6.00
C PRO A 15 -47.20 -20.78 4.63
N ALA A 16 -48.49 -21.17 4.56
CA ALA A 16 -49.16 -21.51 3.32
C ALA A 16 -49.44 -20.28 2.44
N ILE A 17 -49.57 -19.09 3.03
CA ILE A 17 -49.70 -17.82 2.31
C ILE A 17 -48.33 -17.39 1.77
N LEU A 18 -47.28 -17.49 2.58
CA LEU A 18 -45.90 -17.19 2.17
C LEU A 18 -45.42 -18.08 1.00
N ALA A 19 -45.71 -19.39 1.06
CA ALA A 19 -45.37 -20.31 -0.02
C ALA A 19 -46.14 -20.02 -1.32
N ARG A 20 -47.39 -19.54 -1.22
CA ARG A 20 -48.19 -19.12 -2.38
C ARG A 20 -47.67 -17.84 -3.01
N MET A 21 -47.27 -16.86 -2.19
CA MET A 21 -46.69 -15.61 -2.67
C MET A 21 -45.32 -15.84 -3.34
N ALA A 22 -44.47 -16.68 -2.75
CA ALA A 22 -43.19 -17.06 -3.35
C ALA A 22 -43.39 -17.76 -4.70
N SER A 23 -44.33 -18.71 -4.79
CA SER A 23 -44.63 -19.41 -6.05
C SER A 23 -45.19 -18.48 -7.11
N ALA A 24 -46.01 -17.48 -6.75
CA ALA A 24 -46.54 -16.47 -7.67
C ALA A 24 -45.43 -15.54 -8.19
N MET A 25 -44.45 -15.18 -7.36
CA MET A 25 -43.33 -14.32 -7.74
C MET A 25 -42.38 -15.00 -8.74
N PHE A 26 -42.15 -16.31 -8.62
CA PHE A 26 -41.28 -17.06 -9.53
C PHE A 26 -41.96 -17.58 -10.80
N SER A 27 -43.29 -17.48 -10.90
CA SER A 27 -44.06 -17.90 -12.09
C SER A 27 -44.50 -16.75 -13.00
N ALA A 28 -44.35 -15.49 -12.57
CA ALA A 28 -44.63 -14.33 -13.40
C ALA A 28 -43.43 -13.97 -14.30
N LEU A 29 -43.66 -13.87 -15.61
CA LEU A 29 -42.66 -13.34 -16.55
C LEU A 29 -42.46 -11.83 -16.32
N PRO A 30 -41.30 -11.25 -16.70
CA PRO A 30 -41.04 -9.83 -16.49
C PRO A 30 -42.09 -8.96 -17.23
N GLY A 31 -42.87 -8.18 -16.48
CA GLY A 31 -43.81 -7.20 -17.02
C GLY A 31 -45.32 -7.48 -16.86
N THR A 32 -45.73 -8.54 -16.17
CA THR A 32 -47.17 -8.82 -15.92
C THR A 32 -47.72 -8.01 -14.73
N PRO A 33 -48.84 -7.27 -14.86
CA PRO A 33 -49.44 -6.51 -13.75
C PRO A 33 -50.10 -7.43 -12.69
N PRO A 34 -50.19 -6.99 -11.42
CA PRO A 34 -50.68 -7.82 -10.32
C PRO A 34 -52.17 -8.18 -10.37
N ASP A 35 -52.98 -7.48 -11.17
CA ASP A 35 -54.44 -7.67 -11.22
C ASP A 35 -54.90 -8.92 -12.00
N SER A 36 -53.98 -9.68 -12.61
CA SER A 36 -54.31 -10.88 -13.39
C SER A 36 -54.18 -12.21 -12.62
N VAL A 37 -54.03 -12.19 -11.29
CA VAL A 37 -53.89 -13.40 -10.46
C VAL A 37 -55.20 -13.68 -9.69
N PRO A 38 -55.92 -14.80 -9.95
CA PRO A 38 -57.15 -15.13 -9.25
C PRO A 38 -56.91 -15.40 -7.76
N GLY A 39 -57.64 -14.68 -6.89
CA GLY A 39 -57.65 -14.92 -5.43
C GLY A 39 -56.89 -13.90 -4.58
N VAL A 40 -56.35 -12.84 -5.17
CA VAL A 40 -55.75 -11.72 -4.42
C VAL A 40 -56.77 -10.58 -4.32
N ALA A 41 -57.44 -10.47 -3.17
CA ALA A 41 -58.30 -9.32 -2.89
C ALA A 41 -57.42 -8.07 -2.69
N SER A 42 -57.76 -6.99 -3.40
CA SER A 42 -57.09 -5.67 -3.30
C SER A 42 -57.21 -5.10 -1.88
N GLY A 43 -56.15 -5.22 -1.10
CA GLY A 43 -55.96 -4.53 0.18
C GLY A 43 -54.81 -3.54 0.09
N LEU A 44 -54.98 -2.46 -0.68
CA LEU A 44 -54.02 -1.36 -0.75
C LEU A 44 -54.02 -0.59 0.58
N VAL A 45 -52.86 -0.53 1.23
CA VAL A 45 -52.54 0.53 2.20
C VAL A 45 -52.34 1.83 1.39
N PRO A 46 -52.97 2.97 1.75
CA PRO A 46 -52.81 4.21 0.99
C PRO A 46 -51.39 4.77 1.19
N GLY A 47 -50.62 4.94 0.11
CA GLY A 47 -49.41 5.80 0.14
C GLY A 47 -48.18 5.37 -0.65
N ALA A 48 -48.11 4.19 -1.26
CA ALA A 48 -46.94 3.77 -2.05
C ALA A 48 -47.19 3.87 -3.56
N GLN A 49 -46.67 4.92 -4.20
CA GLN A 49 -46.54 4.96 -5.67
C GLN A 49 -45.23 4.30 -6.08
N PHE A 50 -45.29 3.31 -6.96
CA PHE A 50 -44.11 2.79 -7.67
C PHE A 50 -43.85 3.66 -8.92
N PRO A 51 -42.58 3.96 -9.27
CA PRO A 51 -42.28 4.75 -10.45
C PRO A 51 -42.59 3.95 -11.71
N ALA A 52 -43.63 4.35 -12.43
CA ALA A 52 -43.90 3.86 -13.78
C ALA A 52 -43.37 4.89 -14.78
N ASN A 53 -42.19 4.61 -15.37
CA ASN A 53 -41.75 5.19 -16.64
C ASN A 53 -40.62 4.33 -17.23
N VAL A 54 -40.97 3.39 -18.09
CA VAL A 54 -40.02 2.73 -18.99
C VAL A 54 -40.05 3.49 -20.32
N ALA A 55 -38.92 4.08 -20.72
CA ALA A 55 -38.84 4.82 -21.97
C ALA A 55 -39.05 3.87 -23.18
N PRO A 56 -39.75 4.30 -24.25
CA PRO A 56 -40.00 3.46 -25.42
C PRO A 56 -38.72 3.19 -26.23
N ALA A 57 -38.74 2.10 -27.01
CA ALA A 57 -37.61 1.67 -27.83
C ALA A 57 -37.20 2.77 -28.83
N GLY A 58 -35.91 3.13 -28.80
CA GLY A 58 -35.34 4.24 -29.59
C GLY A 58 -34.97 5.48 -28.76
N SER A 59 -35.20 5.48 -27.44
CA SER A 59 -34.72 6.54 -26.54
C SER A 59 -33.18 6.49 -26.39
N PRO A 60 -32.47 7.63 -26.41
CA PRO A 60 -31.02 7.68 -26.17
C PRO A 60 -30.60 7.27 -24.75
N LEU A 61 -31.56 6.97 -23.87
CA LEU A 61 -31.34 6.45 -22.52
C LEU A 61 -31.36 4.91 -22.44
N ALA A 62 -31.50 4.21 -23.56
CA ALA A 62 -31.42 2.74 -23.63
C ALA A 62 -30.38 2.30 -24.68
N SER A 63 -29.10 2.22 -24.28
CA SER A 63 -28.05 1.59 -25.11
C SER A 63 -27.14 0.70 -24.23
N PRO A 64 -26.90 -0.57 -24.61
CA PRO A 64 -25.98 -1.45 -23.92
C PRO A 64 -24.60 -1.41 -24.60
N ALA A 65 -23.88 -0.28 -24.49
CA ALA A 65 -22.42 -0.17 -24.64
C ALA A 65 -21.98 1.30 -24.65
N GLY A 66 -21.03 1.66 -23.77
CA GLY A 66 -20.02 2.68 -24.06
C GLY A 66 -20.13 4.05 -23.37
N PHE A 67 -19.02 4.41 -22.71
CA PHE A 67 -18.43 5.75 -22.58
C PHE A 67 -19.29 6.89 -22.01
N GLY A 68 -19.07 7.18 -20.72
CA GLY A 68 -19.53 8.42 -20.08
C GLY A 68 -18.71 9.66 -20.53
N PRO A 69 -19.28 10.87 -20.45
CA PRO A 69 -18.65 12.09 -20.94
C PRO A 69 -17.67 12.65 -19.91
N SER A 70 -16.38 12.51 -20.18
CA SER A 70 -15.32 13.39 -19.65
C SER A 70 -14.04 13.17 -20.43
N VAL A 71 -14.01 13.66 -21.67
CA VAL A 71 -12.78 13.91 -22.41
C VAL A 71 -12.71 15.41 -22.73
N PRO A 72 -11.70 16.15 -22.25
CA PRO A 72 -11.54 17.57 -22.57
C PRO A 72 -10.99 17.77 -23.98
N GLY A 73 -11.54 18.74 -24.72
CA GLY A 73 -10.91 19.31 -25.91
C GLY A 73 -11.84 19.48 -27.09
N THR A 74 -12.48 20.64 -27.18
CA THR A 74 -12.63 21.49 -28.39
C THR A 74 -13.50 22.70 -28.02
N PRO A 75 -13.25 23.90 -28.59
CA PRO A 75 -13.74 25.17 -28.03
C PRO A 75 -15.21 25.42 -28.37
N PHE A 76 -15.95 26.00 -27.42
CA PHE A 76 -17.29 26.57 -27.67
C PHE A 76 -17.16 27.85 -28.51
N PRO A 77 -17.87 27.98 -29.64
CA PRO A 77 -18.10 29.29 -30.24
C PRO A 77 -19.11 30.07 -29.39
N GLN A 78 -18.86 31.37 -29.21
CA GLN A 78 -19.75 32.28 -28.50
C GLN A 78 -21.12 32.41 -29.18
N GLY A 79 -22.16 32.39 -28.34
CA GLY A 79 -23.46 33.01 -28.60
C GLY A 79 -24.56 32.06 -29.06
N GLN A 80 -25.45 31.67 -28.13
CA GLN A 80 -26.92 31.70 -28.32
C GLN A 80 -27.68 31.26 -27.05
N VAL A 81 -28.84 31.89 -26.86
CA VAL A 81 -29.76 31.89 -25.71
C VAL A 81 -30.69 30.65 -25.78
N PRO A 82 -31.28 30.14 -24.67
CA PRO A 82 -31.95 28.84 -24.68
C PRO A 82 -33.38 28.89 -25.22
N GLY A 83 -33.73 27.91 -26.05
CA GLY A 83 -35.12 27.57 -26.40
C GLY A 83 -35.43 27.62 -27.90
N ALA A 84 -35.12 26.55 -28.64
CA ALA A 84 -35.84 26.17 -29.86
C ALA A 84 -35.38 24.77 -30.31
N ASN A 85 -36.27 23.79 -30.22
CA ASN A 85 -36.14 22.52 -30.93
C ASN A 85 -36.53 22.74 -32.39
N LEU A 86 -35.61 22.62 -33.34
CA LEU A 86 -35.91 22.21 -34.72
C LEU A 86 -34.73 21.44 -35.34
N VAL A 87 -35.11 20.39 -36.07
CA VAL A 87 -34.34 19.33 -36.75
C VAL A 87 -33.25 19.85 -37.71
N PRO A 88 -32.18 19.06 -37.96
CA PRO A 88 -31.84 18.69 -39.35
C PRO A 88 -31.47 17.19 -39.48
N ALA A 89 -32.09 16.42 -40.38
CA ALA A 89 -31.79 16.28 -41.82
C ALA A 89 -30.43 15.58 -42.13
N SER A 90 -30.51 14.26 -42.36
CA SER A 90 -29.84 13.32 -43.33
C SER A 90 -28.37 13.53 -43.78
N PRO A 91 -27.63 12.51 -44.32
CA PRO A 91 -28.03 11.17 -44.75
C PRO A 91 -27.11 9.99 -44.34
N THR A 92 -27.64 8.79 -44.54
CA THR A 92 -27.04 7.46 -44.39
C THR A 92 -26.01 7.11 -45.47
N GLN A 93 -25.00 6.30 -45.09
CA GLN A 93 -24.19 5.48 -45.99
C GLN A 93 -24.09 4.04 -45.42
N LEU A 94 -24.46 3.06 -46.25
CA LEU A 94 -24.29 1.61 -46.06
C LEU A 94 -22.85 1.25 -46.49
N PRO A 95 -21.94 0.79 -45.60
CA PRO A 95 -21.72 -0.66 -45.44
C PRO A 95 -21.04 -1.08 -44.10
N SER A 96 -21.64 -1.97 -43.30
CA SER A 96 -20.87 -2.78 -42.32
C SER A 96 -21.50 -4.12 -41.95
N LEU A 97 -22.42 -4.64 -42.78
CA LEU A 97 -23.05 -5.96 -42.61
C LEU A 97 -22.19 -7.13 -43.11
N ALA A 98 -20.94 -6.87 -43.50
CA ALA A 98 -19.97 -7.88 -43.89
C ALA A 98 -18.69 -7.72 -43.05
N ASN A 99 -18.72 -8.16 -41.78
CA ASN A 99 -17.53 -8.58 -41.02
C ASN A 99 -17.83 -9.12 -39.61
N ARG A 100 -18.89 -9.91 -39.42
CA ARG A 100 -18.98 -10.81 -38.27
C ARG A 100 -19.57 -12.17 -38.65
N ALA A 101 -18.75 -13.20 -38.41
CA ALA A 101 -18.95 -14.65 -38.60
C ALA A 101 -18.78 -15.15 -40.06
N PRO A 102 -17.93 -16.18 -40.28
CA PRO A 102 -18.26 -17.53 -39.80
C PRO A 102 -17.10 -18.28 -39.11
N ALA A 103 -17.39 -18.99 -38.02
CA ALA A 103 -16.69 -20.23 -37.64
C ALA A 103 -17.46 -20.93 -36.51
N LEU A 104 -18.52 -21.64 -36.90
CA LEU A 104 -19.05 -22.79 -36.18
C LEU A 104 -18.68 -24.03 -37.00
N VAL A 105 -17.60 -24.75 -36.65
CA VAL A 105 -17.42 -26.22 -36.80
C VAL A 105 -16.29 -26.67 -35.83
N PRO A 106 -16.39 -27.83 -35.14
CA PRO A 106 -15.54 -28.20 -34.01
C PRO A 106 -14.38 -29.14 -34.35
N HIS A 107 -13.20 -28.95 -33.76
CA HIS A 107 -12.12 -29.95 -33.74
C HIS A 107 -11.40 -29.98 -32.37
N ALA A 108 -11.78 -30.92 -31.51
CA ALA A 108 -10.88 -31.76 -30.70
C ALA A 108 -11.72 -32.82 -29.97
N VAL A 109 -11.41 -34.09 -30.22
CA VAL A 109 -12.07 -35.28 -29.67
C VAL A 109 -11.45 -35.60 -28.30
N ALA A 110 -12.26 -35.78 -27.27
CA ALA A 110 -11.83 -36.43 -26.03
C ALA A 110 -11.66 -37.94 -26.30
N GLY A 111 -10.50 -38.49 -25.93
CA GLY A 111 -10.05 -39.85 -26.28
C GLY A 111 -10.78 -41.02 -25.59
N ASN A 112 -12.06 -40.91 -25.25
CA ASN A 112 -12.81 -41.97 -24.57
C ASN A 112 -14.22 -42.26 -25.11
N GLY A 113 -14.60 -41.72 -26.27
CA GLY A 113 -15.57 -42.38 -27.17
C GLY A 113 -17.00 -42.61 -26.66
N VAL A 114 -17.61 -41.68 -25.90
CA VAL A 114 -19.04 -41.75 -25.55
C VAL A 114 -19.78 -40.46 -25.95
N PRO A 115 -20.88 -40.51 -26.73
CA PRO A 115 -21.66 -39.32 -27.08
C PRO A 115 -22.61 -38.90 -25.95
N HIS A 116 -22.61 -37.61 -25.61
CA HIS A 116 -23.52 -37.03 -24.61
C HIS A 116 -24.84 -36.55 -25.26
N SER A 117 -25.93 -37.21 -24.91
CA SER A 117 -27.31 -36.76 -25.11
C SER A 117 -27.72 -35.76 -24.02
N VAL A 118 -28.53 -34.78 -24.44
CA VAL A 118 -29.08 -33.69 -23.64
C VAL A 118 -30.11 -34.22 -22.62
N LEU A 119 -29.95 -33.87 -21.35
CA LEU A 119 -31.00 -33.97 -20.34
C LEU A 119 -30.89 -32.79 -19.37
N SER A 120 -31.87 -31.89 -19.47
CA SER A 120 -32.14 -30.78 -18.56
C SER A 120 -32.85 -31.32 -17.31
N VAL A 121 -32.24 -31.18 -16.14
CA VAL A 121 -32.89 -31.37 -14.84
C VAL A 121 -32.45 -30.24 -13.91
N ALA A 122 -33.41 -29.46 -13.43
CA ALA A 122 -33.23 -28.43 -12.41
C ALA A 122 -33.05 -29.08 -11.02
N PRO A 123 -32.20 -28.54 -10.12
CA PRO A 123 -32.22 -28.94 -8.72
C PRO A 123 -32.93 -27.92 -7.82
N ALA A 124 -33.82 -28.46 -7.01
CA ALA A 124 -34.47 -27.84 -5.87
C ALA A 124 -33.55 -27.81 -4.63
N PHE A 125 -33.73 -26.77 -3.81
CA PHE A 125 -33.47 -26.72 -2.35
C PHE A 125 -34.39 -27.75 -1.64
N GLU A 126 -34.12 -28.45 -0.53
CA GLU A 126 -33.09 -28.47 0.54
C GLU A 126 -33.41 -29.74 1.42
N PRO A 127 -33.11 -29.80 2.73
CA PRO A 127 -31.92 -30.27 3.45
C PRO A 127 -32.05 -31.73 3.99
N ARG A 128 -30.95 -32.33 4.47
CA ARG A 128 -31.01 -33.25 5.63
C ARG A 128 -29.64 -33.67 6.18
N SER A 129 -29.54 -33.50 7.49
CA SER A 129 -28.65 -34.15 8.44
C SER A 129 -28.79 -35.67 8.39
N GLY A 130 -27.69 -36.39 8.63
CA GLY A 130 -27.69 -37.83 8.95
C GLY A 130 -26.29 -38.38 9.21
N GLY A 131 -25.98 -38.72 10.47
CA GLY A 131 -24.96 -39.73 10.82
C GLY A 131 -25.49 -41.14 10.48
N VAL A 132 -24.78 -42.27 10.58
CA VAL A 132 -23.60 -42.72 11.35
C VAL A 132 -23.08 -44.00 10.63
N VAL A 133 -21.83 -44.43 10.89
CA VAL A 133 -21.36 -45.82 11.17
C VAL A 133 -20.08 -46.25 10.41
N GLN A 134 -19.16 -46.87 11.20
CA GLN A 134 -17.87 -47.56 10.96
C GLN A 134 -16.61 -46.70 11.26
N GLY A 135 -15.71 -46.98 12.21
CA GLY A 135 -15.59 -48.04 13.23
C GLY A 135 -14.12 -48.23 13.72
N VAL A 136 -13.86 -47.94 15.02
CA VAL A 136 -12.94 -48.62 15.99
C VAL A 136 -11.38 -48.45 15.86
N PRO A 137 -10.53 -48.53 16.94
CA PRO A 137 -10.70 -48.40 18.41
C PRO A 137 -9.80 -47.34 19.11
N GLN A 138 -10.17 -47.02 20.37
CA GLN A 138 -9.41 -46.24 21.35
C GLN A 138 -9.00 -47.15 22.53
N GLN A 139 -7.79 -46.96 23.07
CA GLN A 139 -7.21 -47.72 24.19
C GLN A 139 -7.32 -46.93 25.51
N ALA A 140 -7.55 -47.61 26.64
CA ALA A 140 -7.84 -47.03 27.96
C ALA A 140 -6.91 -47.53 29.10
N ASN A 141 -6.60 -46.64 30.06
CA ASN A 141 -6.42 -46.79 31.53
C ASN A 141 -5.42 -45.72 32.07
N ALA A 142 -5.82 -44.64 32.78
CA ALA A 142 -6.26 -44.44 34.20
C ALA A 142 -5.07 -44.07 35.16
N PRO A 143 -5.23 -43.35 36.32
CA PRO A 143 -6.44 -42.93 37.06
C PRO A 143 -6.53 -41.45 37.62
N SER A 144 -7.70 -41.17 38.22
CA SER A 144 -8.33 -40.02 38.95
C SER A 144 -7.57 -39.42 40.18
N ALA A 145 -7.86 -38.26 40.82
CA ALA A 145 -9.04 -37.39 41.13
C ALA A 145 -8.57 -36.01 41.75
N PRO A 146 -9.38 -35.07 42.33
CA PRO A 146 -10.83 -34.85 42.33
C PRO A 146 -11.29 -33.41 41.91
N GLN A 147 -12.58 -33.28 41.57
CA GLN A 147 -13.29 -32.02 41.33
C GLN A 147 -13.66 -31.28 42.63
N ALA A 148 -13.53 -29.96 42.63
CA ALA A 148 -14.17 -29.07 43.60
C ALA A 148 -14.96 -27.95 42.89
N ALA A 149 -16.23 -27.86 43.28
CA ALA A 149 -17.29 -26.87 43.08
C ALA A 149 -17.07 -25.64 42.16
N ALA A 150 -18.00 -25.48 41.22
CA ALA A 150 -18.26 -24.27 40.47
C ALA A 150 -18.87 -23.14 41.33
N SER A 151 -18.44 -21.90 41.07
CA SER A 151 -19.12 -20.67 41.50
C SER A 151 -19.37 -19.77 40.27
N PRO A 152 -20.54 -19.12 40.11
CA PRO A 152 -21.06 -18.65 38.82
C PRO A 152 -20.74 -17.18 38.50
N PHE A 153 -19.49 -16.72 38.66
CA PHE A 153 -19.09 -15.35 38.32
C PHE A 153 -17.70 -15.32 37.66
N TYR A 154 -17.64 -15.12 36.34
CA TYR A 154 -16.42 -15.29 35.53
C TYR A 154 -15.59 -14.01 35.27
N PHE A 155 -15.84 -12.91 35.99
CA PHE A 155 -15.13 -11.64 35.75
C PHE A 155 -14.25 -11.12 36.91
N LEU A 156 -13.95 -11.94 37.92
CA LEU A 156 -13.11 -11.52 39.04
C LEU A 156 -12.06 -12.59 39.43
N SER A 157 -10.90 -12.56 38.78
CA SER A 157 -9.55 -12.86 39.35
C SER A 157 -8.48 -12.78 38.23
N ASN A 158 -7.90 -11.59 38.04
CA ASN A 158 -6.56 -11.11 38.49
C ASN A 158 -5.38 -11.71 37.68
N SER A 159 -4.76 -11.05 36.69
CA SER A 159 -4.21 -9.67 36.57
C SER A 159 -3.00 -9.35 37.47
N PHE A 160 -1.85 -9.26 36.77
CA PHE A 160 -0.78 -8.27 36.88
C PHE A 160 0.05 -8.11 38.18
N GLY A 161 1.34 -8.45 37.99
CA GLY A 161 2.56 -7.86 38.53
C GLY A 161 2.48 -6.80 39.62
N HIS A 162 3.05 -7.15 40.77
CA HIS A 162 3.38 -6.25 41.87
C HIS A 162 4.51 -5.26 41.50
N PRO A 163 4.42 -3.99 41.95
CA PRO A 163 5.57 -3.13 42.20
C PRO A 163 6.10 -3.35 43.62
N SER A 164 7.41 -3.27 43.81
CA SER A 164 8.08 -3.32 45.11
C SER A 164 7.95 -2.00 45.89
N ALA A 165 7.47 -2.08 47.13
CA ALA A 165 7.61 -1.07 48.19
C ALA A 165 9.04 -1.16 48.81
N GLY A 166 9.65 -0.18 49.47
CA GLY A 166 9.29 1.18 49.91
C GLY A 166 10.31 1.66 50.96
N ALA A 167 10.53 2.97 51.07
CA ALA A 167 11.03 3.63 52.29
C ALA A 167 10.54 5.09 52.30
N ALA A 168 10.10 5.55 53.47
CA ALA A 168 9.10 6.59 53.65
C ALA A 168 9.63 8.00 53.95
N SER A 169 8.80 8.99 53.60
CA SER A 169 8.47 10.26 54.28
C SER A 169 9.52 11.36 54.49
N ALA A 170 9.28 12.54 53.92
CA ALA A 170 8.90 13.75 54.68
C ALA A 170 8.46 14.92 53.75
N VAL A 171 7.50 15.68 54.27
CA VAL A 171 6.80 16.83 53.66
C VAL A 171 7.61 18.12 53.83
N SER A 172 7.65 19.01 52.82
CA SER A 172 7.49 20.48 52.95
C SER A 172 7.71 21.21 51.62
N ALA A 173 6.96 22.28 51.41
CA ALA A 173 7.13 23.31 50.37
C ALA A 173 7.26 24.68 51.08
N PRO A 174 7.41 25.82 50.36
CA PRO A 174 8.47 26.23 49.42
C PRO A 174 9.12 27.58 49.84
N ALA A 175 10.28 27.98 49.26
CA ALA A 175 10.63 29.37 48.86
C ALA A 175 12.15 29.61 48.59
N GLN A 176 12.41 30.25 47.43
CA GLN A 176 13.29 31.42 47.19
C GLN A 176 14.84 31.35 47.11
N VAL A 177 15.32 31.84 45.94
CA VAL A 177 16.37 32.88 45.68
C VAL A 177 17.84 32.47 45.42
N LEU A 178 18.35 33.02 44.30
CA LEU A 178 19.71 33.04 43.70
C LEU A 178 20.77 33.76 44.59
N PRO A 179 22.11 33.63 44.35
CA PRO A 179 22.84 34.43 43.32
C PRO A 179 24.05 33.72 42.65
N ALA A 180 24.76 34.49 41.81
CA ALA A 180 25.65 34.11 40.70
C ALA A 180 27.17 34.39 40.90
N LEU A 181 28.00 33.83 39.99
CA LEU A 181 29.31 34.31 39.43
C LEU A 181 30.58 34.32 40.34
N PRO A 182 31.86 34.44 39.84
CA PRO A 182 32.31 35.01 38.54
C PRO A 182 33.53 34.36 37.77
N LEU A 183 33.87 35.01 36.63
CA LEU A 183 34.95 34.87 35.63
C LEU A 183 36.37 35.36 36.04
N ALA A 184 37.41 34.98 35.24
CA ALA A 184 38.55 35.78 34.67
C ALA A 184 39.91 35.01 34.72
N GLY A 185 40.94 35.18 33.85
CA GLY A 185 41.29 36.17 32.80
C GLY A 185 42.39 35.60 31.86
N GLU A 186 42.50 36.08 30.61
CA GLU A 186 43.41 37.12 30.05
C GLU A 186 44.91 36.73 29.85
N GLY A 187 45.46 37.04 28.66
CA GLY A 187 46.90 37.09 28.40
C GLY A 187 47.31 37.24 26.92
N ARG A 188 47.66 38.48 26.51
CA ARG A 188 48.18 38.91 25.20
C ARG A 188 49.70 38.66 25.01
N GLY A 189 50.19 38.75 23.77
CA GLY A 189 51.58 39.15 23.39
C GLY A 189 52.07 38.43 22.12
N GLU A 190 51.98 39.01 20.92
CA GLU A 190 52.99 39.86 20.23
C GLU A 190 54.34 39.20 19.88
N GLY A 191 54.70 39.20 18.59
CA GLY A 191 56.06 39.63 18.18
C GLY A 191 57.00 38.66 17.41
N GLN A 192 56.98 38.79 16.08
CA GLN A 192 58.16 39.01 15.19
C GLN A 192 59.12 37.88 14.70
N ARG A 193 59.34 37.96 13.35
CA ARG A 193 60.52 37.66 12.49
C ARG A 193 60.78 36.19 12.08
N THR A 194 60.59 35.80 10.80
CA THR A 194 61.50 35.93 9.60
C THR A 194 62.91 35.39 9.88
N THR A 195 63.48 34.39 9.19
CA THR A 195 63.76 34.25 7.74
C THR A 195 64.43 32.90 7.40
N GLN A 196 64.28 32.44 6.14
CA GLN A 196 65.21 31.64 5.31
C GLN A 196 65.43 30.14 5.70
N GLY A 197 65.60 29.18 4.78
CA GLY A 197 65.79 29.21 3.34
C GLY A 197 65.91 27.78 2.75
N ALA A 198 65.83 27.74 1.42
CA ALA A 198 65.82 26.63 0.46
C ALA A 198 66.75 25.40 0.65
N GLY A 199 66.35 24.27 0.05
CA GLY A 199 67.27 23.21 -0.40
C GLY A 199 66.61 21.83 -0.63
N VAL A 200 66.51 21.41 -1.90
CA VAL A 200 65.94 20.14 -2.45
C VAL A 200 67.12 19.17 -2.77
N PRO A 201 66.93 17.93 -3.29
CA PRO A 201 66.43 16.68 -2.70
C PRO A 201 67.51 15.55 -2.71
N LEU A 202 67.21 14.38 -2.13
CA LEU A 202 67.86 13.11 -2.52
C LEU A 202 66.83 11.98 -2.63
N THR A 203 66.71 11.41 -3.83
CA THR A 203 66.14 10.07 -4.09
C THR A 203 67.26 9.03 -3.97
N PRO A 204 66.96 7.79 -3.54
CA PRO A 204 67.03 6.70 -4.54
C PRO A 204 66.08 5.49 -4.32
N THR A 205 65.60 4.95 -5.47
CA THR A 205 65.46 3.53 -5.88
C THR A 205 64.67 2.45 -5.10
N HIS A 206 63.86 1.73 -5.90
CA HIS A 206 63.09 0.47 -5.79
C HIS A 206 63.50 -0.71 -4.85
N SER A 207 62.45 -1.22 -4.15
CA SER A 207 61.98 -2.63 -3.91
C SER A 207 62.86 -3.65 -3.13
N PRO A 208 62.32 -4.73 -2.52
CA PRO A 208 60.93 -5.12 -2.15
C PRO A 208 60.78 -5.58 -0.67
N GLU A 209 59.62 -5.41 -0.02
CA GLU A 209 59.33 -6.19 1.21
C GLU A 209 57.89 -6.73 1.27
N VAL A 210 57.83 -7.91 1.89
CA VAL A 210 56.77 -8.91 1.85
C VAL A 210 55.69 -8.62 2.90
N ARG A 211 54.44 -8.89 2.49
CA ARG A 211 53.20 -9.05 3.27
C ARG A 211 53.36 -9.14 4.79
N GLY A 212 52.87 -8.12 5.50
CA GLY A 212 52.22 -8.27 6.80
C GLY A 212 50.72 -8.46 6.59
N SER A 213 50.21 -9.65 6.91
CA SER A 213 48.80 -9.98 6.89
C SER A 213 48.08 -9.35 8.08
N GLU A 214 47.48 -8.18 7.89
CA GLU A 214 46.37 -7.76 8.73
C GLU A 214 45.06 -8.23 8.08
N PRO A 215 44.10 -8.79 8.86
CA PRO A 215 42.83 -9.21 8.30
C PRO A 215 42.05 -7.97 7.85
N GLN A 216 42.01 -7.74 6.53
CA GLN A 216 41.02 -6.85 5.93
C GLN A 216 39.64 -7.46 6.17
N PHE A 217 38.94 -6.90 7.15
CA PHE A 217 37.56 -7.24 7.40
C PHE A 217 36.71 -6.69 6.25
N TYR A 218 36.21 -7.58 5.39
CA TYR A 218 35.36 -7.28 4.23
C TYR A 218 34.08 -6.49 4.55
N PHE A 219 33.78 -6.25 5.83
CA PHE A 219 32.57 -5.59 6.32
C PHE A 219 32.76 -4.11 6.72
N VAL A 220 33.94 -3.53 6.50
CA VAL A 220 34.25 -2.13 6.89
C VAL A 220 34.37 -1.19 5.67
N ASP A 221 34.81 -1.69 4.51
CA ASP A 221 35.05 -0.86 3.32
C ASP A 221 33.95 -1.01 2.26
N ALA A 222 33.66 0.07 1.53
CA ALA A 222 32.78 0.04 0.36
C ALA A 222 33.37 -0.88 -0.73
N VAL A 223 32.64 -1.92 -1.12
CA VAL A 223 33.06 -2.89 -2.14
C VAL A 223 32.36 -2.58 -3.45
N ARG A 224 33.15 -2.32 -4.49
CA ARG A 224 32.66 -2.22 -5.87
C ARG A 224 32.68 -3.60 -6.53
N LEU A 225 31.50 -4.16 -6.77
CA LEU A 225 31.34 -5.42 -7.50
C LEU A 225 31.61 -5.22 -9.01
N PRO A 226 32.04 -6.28 -9.74
CA PRO A 226 32.17 -6.25 -11.20
C PRO A 226 30.88 -5.86 -11.94
N SER A 227 29.73 -6.03 -11.28
CA SER A 227 28.41 -5.61 -11.76
C SER A 227 28.18 -4.09 -11.71
N GLY A 228 29.14 -3.31 -11.21
CA GLY A 228 29.01 -1.87 -11.02
C GLY A 228 28.29 -1.45 -9.73
N PHE A 229 27.74 -2.41 -8.97
CA PHE A 229 27.15 -2.17 -7.66
C PHE A 229 28.24 -1.83 -6.63
N VAL A 230 28.04 -0.75 -5.86
CA VAL A 230 28.93 -0.33 -4.78
C VAL A 230 28.17 -0.46 -3.47
N THR A 231 28.68 -1.25 -2.52
CA THR A 231 28.10 -1.30 -1.18
C THR A 231 28.40 0.00 -0.44
N SER A 232 27.41 0.61 0.20
CA SER A 232 27.64 1.78 1.06
C SER A 232 28.56 1.39 2.22
N ALA A 233 29.62 2.17 2.46
CA ALA A 233 30.42 2.02 3.68
C ALA A 233 29.53 2.35 4.89
N LYS A 234 29.56 1.50 5.93
CA LYS A 234 28.87 1.84 7.19
C LYS A 234 29.47 3.14 7.74
N PRO A 235 28.66 4.09 8.24
CA PRO A 235 29.18 5.23 8.98
C PRO A 235 30.05 4.71 10.14
N ASP A 236 31.22 5.31 10.35
CA ASP A 236 32.08 4.96 11.48
C ASP A 236 31.26 5.10 12.78
N PRO A 237 31.02 4.01 13.54
CA PRO A 237 30.29 4.08 14.80
C PRO A 237 31.00 4.93 15.86
N ARG A 238 32.21 5.43 15.58
CA ARG A 238 33.02 6.31 16.45
C ARG A 238 33.18 7.74 15.93
N GLY A 239 32.39 8.16 14.93
CA GLY A 239 32.41 9.55 14.45
C GLY A 239 32.00 10.56 15.54
N PRO A 240 32.48 11.82 15.47
CA PRO A 240 32.26 12.84 16.52
C PRO A 240 30.78 13.26 16.72
N ASN A 241 29.86 12.76 15.89
CA ASN A 241 28.40 12.96 15.99
C ASN A 241 27.63 11.66 16.30
N ALA A 242 28.29 10.58 16.70
CA ALA A 242 27.63 9.32 17.04
C ALA A 242 26.85 9.45 18.35
N VAL A 243 25.51 9.46 18.26
CA VAL A 243 24.63 9.32 19.42
C VAL A 243 24.82 7.89 19.97
N PRO A 244 25.14 7.69 21.25
CA PRO A 244 25.26 6.35 21.81
C PRO A 244 23.90 5.65 21.76
N LEU A 245 23.74 4.71 20.84
CA LEU A 245 22.62 3.76 20.85
C LEU A 245 22.80 2.85 22.06
N ALA A 246 22.15 3.21 23.17
CA ALA A 246 22.00 2.32 24.31
C ALA A 246 21.30 1.03 23.84
N GLY A 247 22.05 -0.07 23.72
CA GLY A 247 21.51 -1.40 23.40
C GLY A 247 22.06 -2.11 22.16
N SER A 248 23.12 -1.60 21.51
CA SER A 248 23.70 -2.17 20.26
C SER A 248 24.35 -3.56 20.37
N GLY A 249 24.01 -4.35 21.39
CA GLY A 249 24.54 -5.69 21.63
C GLY A 249 23.50 -6.77 21.94
N GLN A 250 22.21 -6.45 21.97
CA GLN A 250 21.16 -7.46 22.20
C GLN A 250 19.99 -7.26 21.21
N HIS A 251 20.25 -7.51 19.94
CA HIS A 251 19.17 -7.80 19.02
C HIS A 251 18.88 -9.31 19.10
N PRO A 252 17.64 -9.74 19.42
CA PRO A 252 17.30 -11.15 19.36
C PRO A 252 17.61 -11.70 17.96
N PRO A 253 18.08 -12.95 17.84
CA PRO A 253 18.35 -13.55 16.54
C PRO A 253 17.10 -13.49 15.65
N PHE A 254 17.27 -13.01 14.42
CA PHE A 254 16.18 -12.92 13.44
C PHE A 254 15.86 -14.32 12.91
N ASP A 255 14.98 -15.03 13.60
CA ASP A 255 14.52 -16.36 13.17
C ASP A 255 13.54 -16.22 12.00
N ILE A 256 14.10 -16.26 10.79
CA ILE A 256 13.36 -16.21 9.53
C ILE A 256 12.31 -17.31 9.43
N HIS A 257 12.58 -18.51 9.95
CA HIS A 257 11.63 -19.62 9.87
C HIS A 257 10.44 -19.41 10.81
N ALA A 258 10.65 -18.76 11.96
CA ALA A 258 9.54 -18.30 12.80
C ALA A 258 8.68 -17.27 12.08
N VAL A 259 9.30 -16.25 11.50
CA VAL A 259 8.58 -15.20 10.76
C VAL A 259 7.78 -15.79 9.61
N ARG A 260 8.36 -16.70 8.82
CA ARG A 260 7.66 -17.35 7.70
C ARG A 260 6.44 -18.15 8.11
N ARG A 261 6.40 -18.72 9.32
CA ARG A 261 5.21 -19.45 9.82
C ARG A 261 4.02 -18.53 10.04
N ASP A 262 4.26 -17.23 10.25
CA ASP A 262 3.18 -16.26 10.40
C ASP A 262 2.48 -15.96 9.07
N PHE A 263 3.06 -16.31 7.92
CA PHE A 263 2.49 -16.06 6.59
C PHE A 263 1.94 -17.36 5.98
N PRO A 264 0.66 -17.70 6.20
CA PRO A 264 0.10 -19.00 5.81
C PRO A 264 0.25 -19.30 4.31
N ILE A 265 0.09 -18.28 3.46
CA ILE A 265 0.18 -18.42 1.99
C ILE A 265 1.57 -18.90 1.51
N LEU A 266 2.64 -18.70 2.29
CA LEU A 266 3.97 -19.18 1.91
C LEU A 266 4.09 -20.71 1.94
N GLN A 267 3.14 -21.41 2.57
CA GLN A 267 3.08 -22.89 2.57
C GLN A 267 2.45 -23.46 1.31
N GLU A 268 1.82 -22.63 0.47
CA GLU A 268 1.18 -23.07 -0.76
C GLU A 268 2.17 -23.65 -1.77
N ARG A 269 1.66 -24.57 -2.60
CA ARG A 269 2.40 -25.13 -3.74
C ARG A 269 1.87 -24.57 -5.04
N VAL A 270 2.78 -24.06 -5.87
CA VAL A 270 2.48 -23.56 -7.22
C VAL A 270 3.23 -24.43 -8.22
N ASN A 271 2.52 -24.98 -9.21
CA ASN A 271 3.08 -25.91 -10.20
C ASN A 271 3.79 -27.13 -9.55
N GLY A 272 3.26 -27.61 -8.42
CA GLY A 272 3.83 -28.73 -7.65
C GLY A 272 5.08 -28.36 -6.82
N LYS A 273 5.57 -27.13 -6.91
CA LYS A 273 6.77 -26.62 -6.21
C LYS A 273 6.38 -25.74 -5.03
N GLN A 274 7.25 -25.63 -4.04
CA GLN A 274 7.05 -24.68 -2.94
C GLN A 274 7.09 -23.23 -3.48
N LEU A 275 6.08 -22.44 -3.15
CA LEU A 275 5.98 -21.03 -3.53
C LEU A 275 7.23 -20.25 -3.08
N VAL A 276 7.79 -19.48 -4.00
CA VAL A 276 8.77 -18.43 -3.73
C VAL A 276 8.16 -17.11 -4.21
N TRP A 277 7.82 -16.24 -3.26
CA TRP A 277 7.20 -14.96 -3.58
C TRP A 277 8.22 -13.83 -3.63
N PHE A 278 8.49 -13.34 -4.84
CA PHE A 278 9.36 -12.20 -5.11
C PHE A 278 8.61 -11.05 -5.83
N ASP A 279 7.31 -10.88 -5.58
CA ASP A 279 6.52 -9.76 -6.10
C ASP A 279 6.00 -8.82 -5.00
N ASN A 280 6.83 -8.65 -3.96
CA ASN A 280 6.55 -7.82 -2.79
C ASN A 280 6.34 -6.33 -3.10
N ALA A 281 7.08 -5.79 -4.08
CA ALA A 281 6.95 -4.39 -4.50
C ALA A 281 5.60 -4.11 -5.21
N ALA A 282 4.87 -5.14 -5.65
CA ALA A 282 3.47 -5.01 -6.07
C ALA A 282 2.53 -5.14 -4.87
N THR A 283 2.64 -6.24 -4.10
CA THR A 283 1.96 -6.40 -2.81
C THR A 283 2.66 -7.45 -1.96
N THR A 284 2.72 -7.19 -0.66
CA THR A 284 3.24 -8.12 0.35
C THR A 284 2.18 -9.15 0.73
N HIS A 285 2.58 -10.31 1.25
CA HIS A 285 1.67 -11.21 1.94
C HIS A 285 1.30 -10.71 3.33
N LYS A 286 0.31 -11.35 3.95
CA LYS A 286 -0.37 -10.87 5.17
C LYS A 286 -0.05 -11.87 6.28
N PRO A 287 0.45 -11.43 7.44
CA PRO A 287 0.64 -12.33 8.56
C PRO A 287 -0.72 -12.75 9.14
N GLN A 288 -0.77 -13.89 9.81
CA GLN A 288 -1.97 -14.46 10.39
C GLN A 288 -2.66 -13.48 11.35
N SER A 289 -1.89 -12.69 12.11
CA SER A 289 -2.43 -11.67 13.02
C SER A 289 -3.26 -10.59 12.31
N VAL A 290 -2.95 -10.26 11.05
CA VAL A 290 -3.74 -9.30 10.25
C VAL A 290 -5.04 -9.95 9.78
N ILE A 291 -4.96 -11.20 9.31
CA ILE A 291 -6.12 -11.98 8.87
C ILE A 291 -7.11 -12.14 10.02
N ASP A 292 -6.61 -12.60 11.18
CA ASP A 292 -7.40 -12.82 12.38
C ASP A 292 -8.02 -11.51 12.88
N ARG A 293 -7.30 -10.39 12.80
CA ARG A 293 -7.83 -9.10 13.25
C ARG A 293 -9.02 -8.63 12.43
N ILE A 294 -8.98 -8.83 11.11
CA ILE A 294 -10.08 -8.48 10.19
C ILE A 294 -11.26 -9.42 10.43
N ALA A 295 -11.02 -10.72 10.56
CA ALA A 295 -12.06 -11.69 10.89
C ALA A 295 -12.76 -11.32 12.20
N TYR A 296 -11.99 -11.05 13.25
CA TYR A 296 -12.50 -10.62 14.55
C TYR A 296 -13.35 -9.35 14.47
N PHE A 297 -12.93 -8.36 13.69
CA PHE A 297 -13.70 -7.14 13.48
C PHE A 297 -15.12 -7.47 12.96
N TYR A 298 -15.21 -8.31 11.93
CA TYR A 298 -16.49 -8.69 11.35
C TYR A 298 -17.34 -9.58 12.26
N GLU A 299 -16.71 -10.44 13.05
CA GLU A 299 -17.40 -11.36 13.96
C GLU A 299 -17.92 -10.65 15.23
N HIS A 300 -17.26 -9.59 15.70
CA HIS A 300 -17.49 -9.05 17.04
C HIS A 300 -17.63 -7.54 17.18
N GLU A 301 -17.17 -6.74 16.21
CA GLU A 301 -17.08 -5.28 16.32
C GLU A 301 -17.82 -4.51 15.22
N ASN A 302 -18.22 -5.18 14.13
CA ASN A 302 -18.72 -4.52 12.93
C ASN A 302 -19.91 -3.59 13.18
N SER A 303 -19.70 -2.32 12.91
CA SER A 303 -20.73 -1.29 12.83
C SER A 303 -20.20 -0.06 12.08
N ASN A 304 -21.09 0.90 11.82
CA ASN A 304 -20.69 2.21 11.33
C ASN A 304 -20.13 3.06 12.49
N ILE A 305 -19.24 4.01 12.17
CA ILE A 305 -18.45 4.78 13.14
C ILE A 305 -19.03 6.18 13.41
N HIS A 306 -18.59 6.81 14.50
CA HIS A 306 -18.82 8.20 14.92
C HIS A 306 -20.25 8.65 15.29
N ARG A 307 -21.31 8.11 14.68
CA ARG A 307 -22.67 8.72 14.73
C ARG A 307 -23.72 7.94 15.52
N ALA A 308 -23.39 6.78 16.07
CA ALA A 308 -24.36 5.92 16.75
C ALA A 308 -24.04 5.75 18.24
N ALA A 309 -25.07 5.83 19.08
CA ALA A 309 -24.97 5.79 20.55
C ALA A 309 -24.97 4.36 21.14
N HIS A 310 -24.82 3.33 20.30
CA HIS A 310 -24.85 1.94 20.76
C HIS A 310 -23.44 1.35 20.85
N GLU A 311 -23.29 0.33 21.69
CA GLU A 311 -22.01 -0.29 22.04
C GLU A 311 -21.17 -0.74 20.83
N LEU A 312 -21.78 -1.37 19.82
CA LEU A 312 -21.03 -1.81 18.63
C LEU A 312 -20.43 -0.65 17.82
N ALA A 313 -21.08 0.52 17.79
CA ALA A 313 -20.54 1.69 17.10
C ALA A 313 -19.39 2.31 17.88
N ALA A 314 -19.45 2.30 19.21
CA ALA A 314 -18.33 2.70 20.06
C ALA A 314 -17.12 1.80 19.81
N ARG A 315 -17.29 0.47 19.85
CA ARG A 315 -16.20 -0.49 19.57
C ARG A 315 -15.60 -0.33 18.18
N ALA A 316 -16.44 -0.20 17.14
CA ALA A 316 -15.97 0.03 15.78
C ALA A 316 -15.18 1.35 15.66
N THR A 317 -15.66 2.41 16.32
CA THR A 317 -15.00 3.72 16.33
C THR A 317 -13.65 3.64 17.06
N ASP A 318 -13.60 3.01 18.22
CA ASP A 318 -12.36 2.83 19.00
C ASP A 318 -11.33 2.00 18.22
N ALA A 319 -11.78 0.96 17.51
CA ALA A 319 -10.91 0.16 16.65
C ALA A 319 -10.34 0.97 15.47
N TYR A 320 -11.20 1.75 14.81
CA TYR A 320 -10.82 2.59 13.65
C TYR A 320 -9.86 3.71 14.05
N GLU A 321 -10.18 4.48 15.09
CA GLU A 321 -9.31 5.55 15.58
C GLU A 321 -8.04 5.00 16.25
N GLY A 322 -8.13 3.81 16.88
CA GLY A 322 -6.98 3.07 17.36
C GLY A 322 -6.02 2.65 16.24
N ALA A 323 -6.51 2.39 15.03
CA ALA A 323 -5.66 2.16 13.86
C ALA A 323 -5.01 3.47 13.37
N ARG A 324 -5.76 4.58 13.38
CA ARG A 324 -5.23 5.90 13.03
C ARG A 324 -4.09 6.32 13.94
N GLU A 325 -4.21 6.12 15.26
CA GLU A 325 -3.13 6.39 16.20
C GLU A 325 -1.90 5.53 15.92
N ARG A 326 -2.07 4.24 15.57
CA ARG A 326 -0.93 3.37 15.18
C ARG A 326 -0.21 3.89 13.96
N VAL A 327 -0.95 4.34 12.94
CA VAL A 327 -0.37 5.00 11.76
C VAL A 327 0.40 6.24 12.17
N ARG A 328 -0.17 7.10 13.01
CA ARG A 328 0.49 8.32 13.51
C ARG A 328 1.83 7.99 14.17
N ARG A 329 1.87 7.00 15.08
CA ARG A 329 3.13 6.56 15.73
C ARG A 329 4.14 6.03 14.72
N PHE A 330 3.65 5.22 13.78
CA PHE A 330 4.49 4.49 12.84
C PHE A 330 5.30 5.39 11.91
N ILE A 331 4.70 6.49 11.44
CA ILE A 331 5.38 7.47 10.59
C ILE A 331 5.94 8.67 11.38
N ASN A 332 5.81 8.64 12.71
CA ASN A 332 6.11 9.74 13.62
C ASN A 332 5.40 11.05 13.26
N ALA A 333 4.11 10.99 12.92
CA ALA A 333 3.31 12.19 12.70
C ALA A 333 3.06 12.93 14.04
N PRO A 334 3.06 14.27 14.06
CA PRO A 334 2.75 15.05 15.26
C PRO A 334 1.42 14.66 15.89
N GLU A 335 0.36 14.59 15.09
CA GLU A 335 -1.02 14.49 15.57
C GLU A 335 -1.85 13.52 14.75
N VAL A 336 -2.88 12.96 15.39
CA VAL A 336 -3.67 11.88 14.79
C VAL A 336 -4.62 12.41 13.71
N GLU A 337 -5.06 13.66 13.84
CA GLU A 337 -5.95 14.34 12.89
C GLU A 337 -5.28 14.67 11.55
N GLU A 338 -3.94 14.63 11.50
CA GLU A 338 -3.16 14.80 10.27
C GLU A 338 -3.13 13.53 9.40
N VAL A 339 -3.61 12.40 9.93
CA VAL A 339 -3.67 11.11 9.24
C VAL A 339 -5.06 10.94 8.63
N ILE A 340 -5.13 10.81 7.31
CA ILE A 340 -6.35 10.60 6.53
C ILE A 340 -6.30 9.23 5.87
N PHE A 341 -7.36 8.44 6.02
CA PHE A 341 -7.51 7.17 5.34
C PHE A 341 -8.09 7.35 3.93
N VAL A 342 -7.46 6.65 2.98
CA VAL A 342 -7.86 6.56 1.58
C VAL A 342 -7.73 5.11 1.11
N ARG A 343 -8.05 4.80 -0.15
CA ARG A 343 -7.92 3.43 -0.69
C ARG A 343 -6.48 2.98 -0.96
N GLY A 344 -5.54 3.92 -1.04
CA GLY A 344 -4.14 3.67 -1.36
C GLY A 344 -3.39 4.93 -1.77
N THR A 345 -2.08 4.78 -1.97
CA THR A 345 -1.15 5.85 -2.42
C THR A 345 -1.65 6.59 -3.66
N THR A 346 -2.25 5.88 -4.63
CA THR A 346 -2.79 6.51 -5.84
C THR A 346 -3.92 7.49 -5.53
N GLU A 347 -4.84 7.12 -4.64
CA GLU A 347 -5.91 8.02 -4.23
C GLU A 347 -5.38 9.16 -3.36
N ALA A 348 -4.41 8.87 -2.49
CA ALA A 348 -3.71 9.86 -1.68
C ALA A 348 -3.11 10.99 -2.54
N ILE A 349 -2.35 10.64 -3.58
CA ILE A 349 -1.75 11.64 -4.48
C ILE A 349 -2.83 12.38 -5.28
N ASN A 350 -3.90 11.69 -5.70
CA ASN A 350 -5.02 12.33 -6.39
C ASN A 350 -5.76 13.34 -5.49
N LEU A 351 -5.93 13.03 -4.21
CA LEU A 351 -6.51 13.94 -3.22
C LEU A 351 -5.66 15.21 -3.17
N VAL A 352 -4.35 15.09 -2.96
CA VAL A 352 -3.45 16.25 -2.90
C VAL A 352 -3.46 17.04 -4.22
N ALA A 353 -3.32 16.37 -5.37
CA ALA A 353 -3.31 17.04 -6.66
C ALA A 353 -4.62 17.78 -6.97
N LYS A 354 -5.78 17.20 -6.63
CA LYS A 354 -7.10 17.79 -6.94
C LYS A 354 -7.56 18.82 -5.93
N SER A 355 -7.25 18.63 -4.65
CA SER A 355 -7.61 19.56 -3.59
C SER A 355 -6.58 20.68 -3.48
N TRP A 356 -5.39 20.40 -2.92
CA TRP A 356 -4.32 21.38 -2.77
C TRP A 356 -3.87 21.93 -4.13
N GLY A 357 -3.53 21.04 -5.07
CA GLY A 357 -3.05 21.47 -6.39
C GLY A 357 -4.10 22.28 -7.15
N GLY A 358 -5.39 21.93 -7.01
CA GLY A 358 -6.51 22.65 -7.62
C GLY A 358 -6.65 24.10 -7.15
N GLN A 359 -6.26 24.39 -5.91
CA GLN A 359 -6.29 25.73 -5.29
C GLN A 359 -5.00 26.51 -5.51
N HIS A 360 -3.83 25.86 -5.51
CA HIS A 360 -2.53 26.53 -5.42
C HIS A 360 -1.69 26.54 -6.70
N VAL A 361 -2.08 25.80 -7.74
CA VAL A 361 -1.35 25.74 -9.02
C VAL A 361 -2.12 26.49 -10.11
N GLY A 362 -1.45 27.43 -10.77
CA GLY A 362 -1.99 28.22 -11.88
C GLY A 362 -1.17 28.14 -13.17
N GLU A 363 -1.52 29.01 -14.12
CA GLU A 363 -0.89 29.05 -15.44
C GLU A 363 0.59 29.45 -15.34
N GLY A 364 1.46 28.65 -15.96
CA GLY A 364 2.91 28.85 -15.98
C GLY A 364 3.64 28.41 -14.71
N ASP A 365 2.93 27.94 -13.68
CA ASP A 365 3.55 27.35 -12.50
C ASP A 365 4.18 26.00 -12.81
N GLU A 366 5.11 25.57 -11.97
CA GLU A 366 5.90 24.35 -12.17
C GLU A 366 5.62 23.33 -11.07
N ILE A 367 5.40 22.09 -11.50
CA ILE A 367 5.32 20.90 -10.67
C ILE A 367 6.57 20.06 -10.97
N VAL A 368 7.36 19.78 -9.94
CA VAL A 368 8.59 18.98 -10.10
C VAL A 368 8.32 17.55 -9.63
N VAL A 369 8.67 16.58 -10.48
CA VAL A 369 8.68 15.14 -10.16
C VAL A 369 10.06 14.57 -10.46
N SER A 370 10.35 13.31 -10.14
CA SER A 370 11.60 12.65 -10.56
C SER A 370 11.42 11.67 -11.72
N ASN A 371 12.52 11.28 -12.36
CA ASN A 371 12.49 10.17 -13.31
C ASN A 371 12.04 8.85 -12.66
N LEU A 372 12.20 8.68 -11.34
CA LEU A 372 11.94 7.44 -10.60
C LEU A 372 10.47 7.22 -10.25
N GLU A 373 9.59 8.16 -10.58
CA GLU A 373 8.21 8.11 -10.13
C GLU A 373 7.43 6.91 -10.68
N HIS A 374 6.61 6.35 -9.80
CA HIS A 374 5.51 5.48 -10.19
C HIS A 374 4.45 6.31 -10.94
N HIS A 375 3.70 5.70 -11.86
CA HIS A 375 2.64 6.38 -12.64
C HIS A 375 1.62 7.12 -11.76
N ALA A 376 1.33 6.59 -10.57
CA ALA A 376 0.47 7.23 -9.57
C ALA A 376 0.98 8.60 -9.10
N ASN A 377 2.30 8.82 -9.13
CA ASN A 377 2.96 10.10 -8.82
C ASN A 377 3.40 10.85 -10.09
N ILE A 378 2.78 10.57 -11.25
CA ILE A 378 3.00 11.29 -12.52
C ILE A 378 1.67 11.78 -13.08
N VAL A 379 0.73 10.86 -13.28
CA VAL A 379 -0.51 11.11 -14.02
C VAL A 379 -1.39 12.19 -13.35
N PRO A 380 -1.58 12.22 -12.02
CA PRO A 380 -2.37 13.27 -11.39
C PRO A 380 -1.79 14.67 -11.61
N TRP A 381 -0.46 14.80 -11.59
CA TRP A 381 0.23 16.06 -11.84
C TRP A 381 0.16 16.47 -13.31
N GLN A 382 0.24 15.52 -14.24
CA GLN A 382 0.01 15.81 -15.66
C GLN A 382 -1.41 16.31 -15.93
N GLN A 383 -2.41 15.68 -15.30
CA GLN A 383 -3.80 16.12 -15.41
C GLN A 383 -3.99 17.54 -14.84
N LEU A 384 -3.42 17.82 -13.67
CA LEU A 384 -3.46 19.16 -13.08
C LEU A 384 -2.75 20.19 -13.96
N ALA A 385 -1.55 19.86 -14.46
CA ALA A 385 -0.77 20.72 -15.34
C ALA A 385 -1.54 21.07 -16.62
N ALA A 386 -2.14 20.07 -17.27
CA ALA A 386 -2.98 20.26 -18.45
C ALA A 386 -4.22 21.12 -18.16
N ALA A 387 -4.87 20.92 -17.01
CA ALA A 387 -6.07 21.66 -16.64
C ALA A 387 -5.81 23.12 -16.24
N LYS A 388 -4.62 23.41 -15.67
CA LYS A 388 -4.27 24.72 -15.11
C LYS A 388 -3.29 25.52 -15.97
N GLY A 389 -2.73 24.93 -17.03
CA GLY A 389 -1.66 25.54 -17.82
C GLY A 389 -0.30 25.56 -17.09
N ALA A 390 -0.11 24.69 -16.10
CA ALA A 390 1.18 24.52 -15.42
C ALA A 390 2.11 23.58 -16.22
N LYS A 391 3.38 23.50 -15.81
CA LYS A 391 4.43 22.72 -16.45
C LYS A 391 4.95 21.65 -15.52
N LEU A 392 5.16 20.44 -16.06
CA LEU A 392 5.84 19.37 -15.35
C LEU A 392 7.35 19.46 -15.63
N ARG A 393 8.16 19.48 -14.57
CA ARG A 393 9.63 19.43 -14.62
C ARG A 393 10.10 18.13 -13.98
N VAL A 394 11.16 17.52 -14.50
CA VAL A 394 11.58 16.17 -14.10
C VAL A 394 13.03 16.15 -13.63
N ILE A 395 13.27 15.66 -12.42
CA ILE A 395 14.61 15.45 -11.84
C ILE A 395 15.25 14.25 -12.53
N PRO A 396 16.38 14.43 -13.23
CA PRO A 396 17.07 13.33 -13.90
C PRO A 396 17.80 12.44 -12.89
N VAL A 397 18.19 11.26 -13.36
CA VAL A 397 19.02 10.30 -12.63
C VAL A 397 20.30 9.98 -13.40
N ASP A 398 21.33 9.51 -12.70
CA ASP A 398 22.56 8.96 -13.27
C ASP A 398 22.42 7.49 -13.70
N ASP A 399 23.43 6.91 -14.35
CA ASP A 399 23.38 5.55 -14.89
C ASP A 399 23.25 4.44 -13.84
N SER A 400 23.49 4.74 -12.57
CA SER A 400 23.17 3.83 -11.45
C SER A 400 21.68 3.90 -11.07
N GLY A 401 21.00 4.99 -11.42
CA GLY A 401 19.62 5.26 -11.06
C GLY A 401 19.49 6.18 -9.83
N GLN A 402 20.56 6.84 -9.42
CA GLN A 402 20.56 7.83 -8.34
C GLN A 402 20.11 9.20 -8.87
N VAL A 403 19.30 9.92 -8.10
CA VAL A 403 18.86 11.28 -8.46
C VAL A 403 20.03 12.26 -8.51
N LEU A 404 20.04 13.10 -9.54
CA LEU A 404 21.05 14.14 -9.72
C LEU A 404 20.64 15.42 -8.99
N LEU A 405 21.08 15.57 -7.75
CA LEU A 405 20.71 16.71 -6.90
C LEU A 405 21.16 18.07 -7.46
N ASP A 406 22.31 18.14 -8.15
CA ASP A 406 22.75 19.37 -8.81
C ASP A 406 21.82 19.81 -9.93
N GLU A 407 21.26 18.85 -10.68
CA GLU A 407 20.26 19.15 -11.71
C GLU A 407 18.92 19.56 -11.07
N TYR A 408 18.53 18.90 -9.97
CA TYR A 408 17.35 19.30 -9.22
C TYR A 408 17.41 20.76 -8.73
N ARG A 409 18.56 21.19 -8.18
CA ARG A 409 18.77 22.57 -7.73
C ARG A 409 18.52 23.59 -8.85
N LYS A 410 18.86 23.26 -10.09
CA LYS A 410 18.64 24.12 -11.28
C LYS A 410 17.18 24.16 -11.74
N LEU A 411 16.38 23.16 -11.37
CA LEU A 411 14.94 23.15 -11.69
C LEU A 411 14.15 24.09 -10.80
N LEU A 412 14.58 24.29 -9.54
CA LEU A 412 13.86 25.08 -8.56
C LEU A 412 13.91 26.58 -8.84
N ASN A 413 12.76 27.23 -8.73
CA ASN A 413 12.57 28.67 -8.92
C ASN A 413 11.22 29.12 -8.34
N ASP A 414 10.91 30.42 -8.36
CA ASP A 414 9.69 31.01 -7.78
C ASP A 414 8.37 30.51 -8.40
N ARG A 415 8.41 29.87 -9.58
CA ARG A 415 7.25 29.22 -10.21
C ARG A 415 7.02 27.81 -9.68
N THR A 416 7.99 27.21 -9.00
CA THR A 416 7.85 25.87 -8.43
C THR A 416 6.84 25.92 -7.28
N LYS A 417 5.71 25.21 -7.43
CA LYS A 417 4.66 25.16 -6.40
C LYS A 417 4.75 23.91 -5.56
N ILE A 418 5.08 22.78 -6.18
CA ILE A 418 5.20 21.51 -5.46
C ILE A 418 6.27 20.63 -6.09
N VAL A 419 6.99 19.93 -5.22
CA VAL A 419 7.93 18.86 -5.55
C VAL A 419 7.35 17.55 -5.04
N ALA A 420 7.03 16.62 -5.93
CA ALA A 420 6.45 15.32 -5.60
C ALA A 420 7.42 14.21 -5.99
N VAL A 421 8.01 13.54 -5.00
CA VAL A 421 9.06 12.54 -5.22
C VAL A 421 8.81 11.24 -4.46
N THR A 422 9.19 10.12 -5.05
CA THR A 422 9.23 8.85 -4.33
C THR A 422 10.40 8.80 -3.34
N GLN A 423 10.19 8.19 -2.17
CA GLN A 423 11.28 7.91 -1.23
C GLN A 423 12.09 6.68 -1.65
N VAL A 424 11.42 5.67 -2.22
CA VAL A 424 12.06 4.44 -2.70
C VAL A 424 11.42 4.02 -4.03
N SER A 425 12.24 3.94 -5.08
CA SER A 425 11.74 3.55 -6.41
C SER A 425 11.21 2.11 -6.42
N ASN A 426 10.00 1.90 -6.90
CA ASN A 426 9.42 0.55 -7.01
C ASN A 426 10.06 -0.31 -8.11
N ALA A 427 10.71 0.32 -9.10
CA ALA A 427 11.33 -0.35 -10.23
C ALA A 427 12.82 -0.55 -9.98
N LEU A 428 13.49 0.48 -9.47
CA LEU A 428 14.95 0.46 -9.29
C LEU A 428 15.39 0.26 -7.84
N GLY A 429 14.48 0.24 -6.86
CA GLY A 429 14.79 0.21 -5.44
C GLY A 429 15.62 1.39 -4.90
N THR A 430 16.05 2.34 -5.74
CA THR A 430 16.85 3.51 -5.34
C THR A 430 16.19 4.22 -4.16
N VAL A 431 16.96 4.46 -3.10
CA VAL A 431 16.57 5.33 -1.99
C VAL A 431 16.89 6.77 -2.38
N VAL A 432 15.87 7.62 -2.37
CA VAL A 432 16.00 9.03 -2.72
C VAL A 432 16.33 9.83 -1.44
N PRO A 433 17.28 10.78 -1.49
CA PRO A 433 17.60 11.67 -0.37
C PRO A 433 16.48 12.72 -0.15
N VAL A 434 15.30 12.25 0.25
CA VAL A 434 14.08 13.06 0.34
C VAL A 434 14.19 14.23 1.30
N LYS A 435 14.96 14.09 2.39
CA LYS A 435 15.19 15.17 3.34
C LYS A 435 15.85 16.38 2.66
N GLU A 436 16.94 16.15 1.93
CA GLU A 436 17.63 17.21 1.20
C GLU A 436 16.73 17.81 0.09
N ILE A 437 15.95 16.96 -0.59
CA ILE A 437 14.99 17.42 -1.61
C ILE A 437 13.93 18.34 -1.00
N VAL A 438 13.33 17.94 0.11
CA VAL A 438 12.30 18.72 0.82
C VAL A 438 12.88 20.05 1.30
N GLU A 439 14.06 20.03 1.92
CA GLU A 439 14.73 21.25 2.39
C GLU A 439 14.99 22.24 1.24
N LEU A 440 15.44 21.75 0.08
CA LEU A 440 15.64 22.55 -1.12
C LEU A 440 14.32 23.09 -1.69
N ALA A 441 13.27 22.27 -1.74
CA ALA A 441 11.93 22.67 -2.18
C ALA A 441 11.41 23.83 -1.33
N HIS A 442 11.52 23.72 0.00
CA HIS A 442 11.09 24.75 0.95
C HIS A 442 11.86 26.05 0.79
N ARG A 443 13.17 25.99 0.52
CA ARG A 443 13.97 27.19 0.22
C ARG A 443 13.49 27.94 -1.03
N ALA A 444 12.89 27.23 -1.98
CA ALA A 444 12.26 27.82 -3.17
C ALA A 444 10.78 28.21 -2.96
N GLY A 445 10.25 28.07 -1.74
CA GLY A 445 8.85 28.36 -1.42
C GLY A 445 7.85 27.31 -1.92
N ALA A 446 8.32 26.15 -2.38
CA ALA A 446 7.48 25.06 -2.85
C ALA A 446 7.06 24.12 -1.72
N LYS A 447 5.90 23.46 -1.86
CA LYS A 447 5.50 22.35 -1.00
C LYS A 447 6.17 21.04 -1.45
N ALA A 448 6.24 20.05 -0.56
CA ALA A 448 6.83 18.75 -0.86
C ALA A 448 5.89 17.59 -0.51
N LEU A 449 5.64 16.72 -1.49
CA LEU A 449 4.95 15.44 -1.32
C LEU A 449 5.95 14.29 -1.47
N VAL A 450 5.95 13.38 -0.51
CA VAL A 450 6.78 12.17 -0.53
C VAL A 450 5.91 10.94 -0.72
N ASP A 451 6.12 10.23 -1.84
CA ASP A 451 5.55 8.89 -2.07
C ASP A 451 6.38 7.84 -1.32
N GLY A 452 5.85 7.43 -0.17
CA GLY A 452 6.43 6.44 0.72
C GLY A 452 5.94 5.02 0.48
N ALA A 453 5.25 4.72 -0.62
CA ALA A 453 4.60 3.43 -0.83
C ALA A 453 5.53 2.23 -0.72
N GLN A 454 6.82 2.39 -1.05
CA GLN A 454 7.83 1.35 -0.88
C GLN A 454 8.66 1.52 0.39
N SER A 455 8.89 2.75 0.87
CA SER A 455 9.79 2.96 2.01
C SER A 455 9.22 2.42 3.32
N VAL A 456 7.90 2.54 3.52
CA VAL A 456 7.24 2.20 4.79
C VAL A 456 7.43 0.75 5.25
N SER A 457 7.70 -0.19 4.34
CA SER A 457 7.95 -1.60 4.70
C SER A 457 9.41 -1.93 4.90
N HIS A 458 10.32 -1.07 4.45
CA HIS A 458 11.75 -1.39 4.30
C HIS A 458 12.66 -0.54 5.19
N MET A 459 12.20 0.64 5.63
CA MET A 459 13.01 1.57 6.42
C MET A 459 12.14 2.40 7.37
N ARG A 460 12.76 2.93 8.42
CA ARG A 460 12.10 3.84 9.34
C ARG A 460 11.67 5.11 8.61
N VAL A 461 10.43 5.53 8.84
CA VAL A 461 9.89 6.79 8.34
C VAL A 461 9.67 7.73 9.53
N ASP A 462 10.18 8.95 9.40
CA ASP A 462 9.94 10.03 10.33
C ASP A 462 9.56 11.28 9.52
N VAL A 463 8.26 11.56 9.43
CA VAL A 463 7.75 12.66 8.60
C VAL A 463 8.17 14.03 9.15
N GLN A 464 8.45 14.14 10.45
CA GLN A 464 8.97 15.35 11.07
C GLN A 464 10.43 15.59 10.69
N ASP A 465 11.27 14.55 10.73
CA ASP A 465 12.68 14.65 10.32
C ASP A 465 12.84 14.89 8.80
N ILE A 466 12.01 14.24 7.99
CA ILE A 466 11.96 14.49 6.54
C ILE A 466 11.50 15.93 6.26
N GLY A 467 10.63 16.47 7.11
CA GLY A 467 10.07 17.81 6.99
C GLY A 467 9.02 17.96 5.88
N ALA A 468 8.55 16.86 5.27
CA ALA A 468 7.61 16.89 4.14
C ALA A 468 6.30 17.63 4.48
N ASP A 469 5.59 18.15 3.48
CA ASP A 469 4.24 18.69 3.67
C ASP A 469 3.16 17.61 3.52
N PHE A 470 3.45 16.57 2.73
CA PHE A 470 2.62 15.39 2.57
C PHE A 470 3.49 14.13 2.54
N PHE A 471 2.99 13.05 3.13
CA PHE A 471 3.58 11.71 3.05
C PHE A 471 2.48 10.69 2.80
N VAL A 472 2.65 9.81 1.81
CA VAL A 472 1.58 8.91 1.36
C VAL A 472 2.06 7.48 1.25
N PHE A 473 1.21 6.51 1.60
CA PHE A 473 1.52 5.09 1.42
C PHE A 473 0.27 4.20 1.31
N SER A 474 0.46 2.95 0.90
CA SER A 474 -0.60 1.94 0.76
C SER A 474 -0.43 0.82 1.79
N GLY A 475 -1.53 0.38 2.42
CA GLY A 475 -1.51 -0.70 3.41
C GLY A 475 -1.03 -2.05 2.87
N HIS A 476 -1.43 -2.39 1.64
CA HIS A 476 -1.06 -3.66 0.98
C HIS A 476 0.43 -3.82 0.62
N LYS A 477 1.23 -2.79 0.90
CA LYS A 477 2.70 -2.81 0.79
C LYS A 477 3.41 -2.88 2.14
N VAL A 478 2.69 -2.67 3.24
CA VAL A 478 3.16 -2.84 4.62
C VAL A 478 2.39 -3.98 5.31
N PHE A 479 2.28 -5.12 4.61
CA PHE A 479 1.69 -6.37 5.12
C PHE A 479 0.21 -6.28 5.53
N GLY A 480 -0.44 -5.16 5.22
CA GLY A 480 -1.84 -4.90 5.51
C GLY A 480 -2.79 -5.28 4.37
N PRO A 481 -4.09 -4.96 4.54
CA PRO A 481 -5.12 -5.24 3.56
C PRO A 481 -4.99 -4.42 2.29
N THR A 482 -5.66 -4.88 1.22
CA THR A 482 -5.91 -4.06 0.03
C THR A 482 -6.99 -3.03 0.30
N GLY A 483 -7.07 -1.97 -0.50
CA GLY A 483 -8.18 -1.00 -0.40
C GLY A 483 -8.09 -0.05 0.79
N ILE A 484 -6.94 0.00 1.47
CA ILE A 484 -6.62 0.99 2.51
C ILE A 484 -5.22 1.56 2.28
N GLY A 485 -5.08 2.86 2.52
CA GLY A 485 -3.86 3.64 2.45
C GLY A 485 -4.02 4.93 3.24
N VAL A 486 -2.96 5.71 3.25
CA VAL A 486 -2.81 6.84 4.15
C VAL A 486 -2.29 8.05 3.39
N VAL A 487 -2.89 9.21 3.68
CA VAL A 487 -2.26 10.52 3.54
C VAL A 487 -1.92 11.01 4.94
N TRP A 488 -0.67 11.35 5.17
CA TRP A 488 -0.32 12.33 6.19
C TRP A 488 -0.07 13.67 5.52
N GLY A 489 -0.53 14.75 6.14
CA GLY A 489 -0.15 16.10 5.75
C GLY A 489 -0.08 17.02 6.95
N LYS A 490 0.79 18.03 6.89
CA LYS A 490 0.88 19.03 7.97
C LYS A 490 -0.46 19.70 8.20
N ARG A 491 -0.86 19.87 9.46
CA ARG A 491 -2.16 20.45 9.84
C ARG A 491 -2.46 21.73 9.07
N GLU A 492 -1.55 22.69 9.07
CA GLU A 492 -1.79 23.99 8.44
C GLU A 492 -2.03 23.87 6.92
N VAL A 493 -1.47 22.85 6.28
CA VAL A 493 -1.68 22.57 4.86
C VAL A 493 -3.03 21.91 4.64
N LEU A 494 -3.41 20.93 5.49
CA LEU A 494 -4.69 20.23 5.40
C LEU A 494 -5.89 21.13 5.77
N GLU A 495 -5.69 22.10 6.66
CA GLU A 495 -6.73 23.07 7.04
C GLU A 495 -7.06 24.04 5.89
N ASP A 496 -6.04 24.51 5.16
CA ASP A 496 -6.16 25.40 4.00
C ASP A 496 -6.76 24.70 2.76
N MET A 497 -6.68 23.37 2.71
CA MET A 497 -7.18 22.57 1.61
C MET A 497 -8.73 22.48 1.56
N PRO A 498 -9.34 22.63 0.36
CA PRO A 498 -10.77 22.44 0.18
C PRO A 498 -11.10 20.93 0.15
N PRO A 499 -12.33 20.50 0.47
CA PRO A 499 -12.70 19.10 0.35
C PRO A 499 -12.53 18.56 -1.08
N TRP A 500 -12.21 17.27 -1.19
CA TRP A 500 -11.96 16.64 -2.50
C TRP A 500 -13.17 15.82 -3.00
N GLN A 501 -13.72 14.97 -2.12
CA GLN A 501 -14.97 14.23 -2.32
C GLN A 501 -16.05 14.85 -1.42
N GLY A 502 -17.28 14.93 -1.92
CA GLY A 502 -18.44 15.39 -1.15
C GLY A 502 -19.40 14.25 -0.85
N GLY A 503 -19.97 14.24 0.36
CA GLY A 503 -20.93 13.23 0.78
C GLY A 503 -21.16 13.23 2.29
N GLY A 504 -21.73 12.14 2.82
CA GLY A 504 -21.87 11.96 4.27
C GLY A 504 -20.52 11.88 5.00
N ASN A 505 -20.55 11.82 6.33
CA ASN A 505 -19.38 11.80 7.24
C ASN A 505 -18.58 13.13 7.29
N MET A 506 -18.19 13.67 6.14
CA MET A 506 -17.32 14.86 6.00
C MET A 506 -18.02 16.22 6.25
N ILE A 507 -19.32 16.18 6.50
CA ILE A 507 -20.18 17.36 6.70
C ILE A 507 -20.46 17.56 8.20
N ALA A 508 -20.32 18.80 8.66
CA ALA A 508 -20.77 19.26 9.97
C ALA A 508 -22.23 19.74 9.94
N ASP A 509 -22.62 20.50 8.90
CA ASP A 509 -24.00 20.94 8.68
C ASP A 509 -24.31 21.06 7.18
N VAL A 510 -25.55 20.76 6.77
CA VAL A 510 -26.00 20.83 5.38
C VAL A 510 -27.42 21.37 5.25
N THR A 511 -27.55 22.39 4.42
CA THR A 511 -28.80 22.98 3.94
C THR A 511 -28.81 22.95 2.40
N PHE A 512 -29.92 23.30 1.77
CA PHE A 512 -29.96 23.40 0.29
C PHE A 512 -29.11 24.57 -0.23
N GLU A 513 -28.87 25.58 0.60
CA GLU A 513 -28.13 26.80 0.25
C GLU A 513 -26.64 26.72 0.57
N LYS A 514 -26.26 25.93 1.58
CA LYS A 514 -24.88 25.89 2.10
C LYS A 514 -24.52 24.56 2.77
N THR A 515 -23.25 24.19 2.63
CA THR A 515 -22.62 23.10 3.40
C THR A 515 -21.49 23.64 4.27
N VAL A 516 -21.42 23.18 5.51
CA VAL A 516 -20.31 23.38 6.44
C VAL A 516 -19.60 22.04 6.61
N PHE A 517 -18.29 22.01 6.41
CA PHE A 517 -17.48 20.80 6.46
C PHE A 517 -16.95 20.52 7.87
N GLN A 518 -16.68 19.26 8.17
CA GLN A 518 -15.97 18.84 9.38
C GLN A 518 -14.52 19.37 9.38
N PRO A 519 -13.86 19.45 10.56
CA PRO A 519 -12.42 19.60 10.63
C PRO A 519 -11.70 18.36 10.08
N ILE A 520 -10.37 18.45 9.98
CA ILE A 520 -9.52 17.31 9.64
C ILE A 520 -9.58 16.26 10.77
N PRO A 521 -9.47 14.96 10.47
CA PRO A 521 -9.27 14.37 9.14
C PRO A 521 -10.58 14.18 8.35
N ASN A 522 -11.73 14.22 9.03
CA ASN A 522 -13.04 13.84 8.48
C ASN A 522 -13.46 14.67 7.26
N LYS A 523 -12.95 15.90 7.11
CA LYS A 523 -13.09 16.73 5.89
C LYS A 523 -12.79 15.95 4.61
N PHE A 524 -11.87 14.98 4.67
CA PHE A 524 -11.37 14.24 3.51
C PHE A 524 -11.85 12.78 3.44
N GLU A 525 -12.60 12.31 4.43
CA GLU A 525 -13.11 10.93 4.53
C GLU A 525 -14.61 10.89 4.24
N ALA A 526 -14.98 11.18 2.99
CA ALA A 526 -16.38 11.23 2.56
C ALA A 526 -17.00 9.83 2.48
N GLY A 527 -18.22 9.70 3.00
CA GLY A 527 -18.97 8.44 3.03
C GLY A 527 -18.54 7.49 4.15
N THR A 528 -19.01 6.25 4.09
CA THR A 528 -18.57 5.18 4.99
C THR A 528 -17.17 4.74 4.56
N GLY A 529 -16.18 4.90 5.45
CA GLY A 529 -14.80 4.50 5.20
C GLY A 529 -14.59 2.99 5.15
N ASN A 530 -13.37 2.58 4.79
CA ASN A 530 -12.97 1.17 4.81
C ASN A 530 -12.52 0.74 6.21
N ILE A 531 -13.49 0.59 7.12
CA ILE A 531 -13.27 0.47 8.57
C ILE A 531 -12.45 -0.78 8.93
N ALA A 532 -12.88 -1.96 8.48
CA ALA A 532 -12.24 -3.23 8.81
C ALA A 532 -10.78 -3.28 8.31
N ASP A 533 -10.52 -2.74 7.12
CA ASP A 533 -9.18 -2.74 6.56
C ASP A 533 -8.26 -1.71 7.21
N ALA A 534 -8.79 -0.57 7.68
CA ALA A 534 -8.02 0.35 8.53
C ALA A 534 -7.59 -0.35 9.83
N VAL A 535 -8.49 -1.10 10.45
CA VAL A 535 -8.20 -1.92 11.63
C VAL A 535 -7.14 -2.99 11.31
N GLY A 536 -7.26 -3.67 10.16
CA GLY A 536 -6.25 -4.62 9.67
C GLY A 536 -4.88 -3.98 9.40
N LEU A 537 -4.84 -2.75 8.88
CA LEU A 537 -3.62 -1.96 8.72
C LEU A 537 -2.96 -1.67 10.07
N GLY A 538 -3.75 -1.35 11.10
CA GLY A 538 -3.25 -1.20 12.47
C GLY A 538 -2.54 -2.46 12.97
N ALA A 539 -3.13 -3.64 12.76
CA ALA A 539 -2.49 -4.91 13.13
C ALA A 539 -1.22 -5.21 12.31
N ALA A 540 -1.17 -4.79 11.04
CA ALA A 540 0.02 -4.95 10.20
C ALA A 540 1.18 -4.08 10.71
N ILE A 541 0.88 -2.84 11.09
CA ILE A 541 1.85 -1.93 11.71
C ILE A 541 2.36 -2.49 13.04
N ASP A 542 1.48 -3.02 13.89
CA ASP A 542 1.87 -3.67 15.15
C ASP A 542 2.81 -4.86 14.89
N TYR A 543 2.54 -5.65 13.85
CA TYR A 543 3.39 -6.77 13.44
C TYR A 543 4.79 -6.31 12.99
N VAL A 544 4.87 -5.29 12.13
CA VAL A 544 6.15 -4.69 11.69
C VAL A 544 6.93 -4.12 12.88
N ASN A 545 6.26 -3.40 13.78
CA ASN A 545 6.89 -2.84 14.98
C ASN A 545 7.40 -3.92 15.94
N LYS A 546 6.67 -5.03 16.08
CA LYS A 546 7.08 -6.17 16.91
C LYS A 546 8.39 -6.80 16.41
N ILE A 547 8.56 -6.92 15.09
CA ILE A 547 9.82 -7.40 14.49
C ILE A 547 10.91 -6.33 14.62
N GLY A 548 10.54 -5.06 14.44
CA GLY A 548 11.41 -3.90 14.45
C GLY A 548 11.92 -3.58 13.05
N ILE A 549 11.63 -2.37 12.57
CA ILE A 549 11.96 -1.94 11.21
C ILE A 549 13.47 -1.97 10.92
N GLU A 550 14.31 -1.75 11.93
CA GLU A 550 15.77 -1.82 11.78
C GLU A 550 16.27 -3.26 11.57
N ASN A 551 15.61 -4.24 12.18
CA ASN A 551 15.92 -5.65 11.96
C ASN A 551 15.51 -6.10 10.55
N ILE A 552 14.33 -5.64 10.11
CA ILE A 552 13.82 -5.83 8.75
C ILE A 552 14.81 -5.23 7.74
N ALA A 553 15.14 -3.96 7.89
CA ALA A 553 16.05 -3.24 6.99
C ALA A 553 17.41 -3.94 6.86
N ARG A 554 18.00 -4.36 7.99
CA ARG A 554 19.28 -5.08 8.01
C ARG A 554 19.18 -6.42 7.26
N TYR A 555 18.19 -7.24 7.59
CA TYR A 555 18.06 -8.57 6.99
C TYR A 555 17.75 -8.49 5.48
N GLU A 556 16.88 -7.57 5.08
CA GLU A 556 16.57 -7.35 3.67
C GLU A 556 17.76 -6.78 2.89
N HIS A 557 18.58 -5.94 3.52
CA HIS A 557 19.83 -5.47 2.93
C HIS A 557 20.79 -6.64 2.66
N ASP A 558 20.96 -7.56 3.61
CA ASP A 558 21.81 -8.74 3.42
C ASP A 558 21.31 -9.63 2.26
N LEU A 559 19.99 -9.84 2.15
CA LEU A 559 19.39 -10.54 1.02
C LEU A 559 19.61 -9.82 -0.31
N LEU A 560 19.43 -8.49 -0.33
CA LEU A 560 19.62 -7.67 -1.52
C LEU A 560 21.07 -7.73 -2.01
N VAL A 561 22.04 -7.54 -1.12
CA VAL A 561 23.48 -7.58 -1.46
C VAL A 561 23.82 -8.95 -2.04
N TYR A 562 23.37 -10.02 -1.40
CA TYR A 562 23.56 -11.38 -1.88
C TYR A 562 22.96 -11.60 -3.28
N GLY A 563 21.68 -11.27 -3.46
CA GLY A 563 20.98 -11.51 -4.71
C GLY A 563 21.50 -10.65 -5.88
N MET A 564 21.86 -9.39 -5.63
CA MET A 564 22.49 -8.52 -6.64
C MET A 564 23.85 -9.06 -7.08
N ALA A 565 24.66 -9.57 -6.13
CA ALA A 565 25.93 -10.20 -6.46
C ALA A 565 25.75 -11.49 -7.28
N GLN A 566 24.82 -12.37 -6.88
CA GLN A 566 24.59 -13.64 -7.55
C GLN A 566 24.01 -13.47 -8.96
N LEU A 567 23.06 -12.54 -9.15
CA LEU A 567 22.48 -12.22 -10.46
C LEU A 567 23.49 -11.53 -11.37
N GLY A 568 24.26 -10.56 -10.84
CA GLY A 568 25.26 -9.82 -11.60
C GLY A 568 26.43 -10.67 -12.09
N ALA A 569 26.67 -11.84 -11.48
CA ALA A 569 27.67 -12.80 -11.92
C ALA A 569 27.20 -13.67 -13.11
N ILE A 570 25.92 -13.64 -13.48
CA ILE A 570 25.37 -14.46 -14.57
C ILE A 570 25.67 -13.77 -15.91
N PRO A 571 26.37 -14.43 -16.85
CA PRO A 571 26.63 -13.83 -18.14
C PRO A 571 25.34 -13.53 -18.92
N GLY A 572 25.25 -12.33 -19.50
CA GLY A 572 24.06 -11.85 -20.21
C GLY A 572 23.00 -11.21 -19.30
N VAL A 573 23.15 -11.27 -17.97
CA VAL A 573 22.29 -10.48 -17.07
C VAL A 573 22.78 -9.05 -17.02
N ARG A 574 21.88 -8.10 -17.25
CA ARG A 574 22.08 -6.67 -16.98
C ARG A 574 21.15 -6.23 -15.87
N LEU A 575 21.72 -5.82 -14.74
CA LEU A 575 20.98 -5.23 -13.64
C LEU A 575 20.50 -3.82 -14.02
N ILE A 576 19.28 -3.47 -13.62
CA ILE A 576 18.63 -2.19 -13.89
C ILE A 576 18.39 -1.50 -12.54
N GLY A 577 19.14 -0.44 -12.28
CA GLY A 577 19.19 0.22 -10.98
C GLY A 577 20.23 -0.42 -10.06
N THR A 578 21.39 0.24 -9.94
CA THR A 578 22.56 -0.18 -9.15
C THR A 578 23.05 0.93 -8.22
N ALA A 579 22.16 1.88 -7.89
CA ALA A 579 22.40 2.90 -6.88
C ALA A 579 22.93 2.27 -5.56
N ALA A 580 23.84 2.98 -4.89
CA ALA A 580 24.49 2.50 -3.68
C ALA A 580 23.49 2.26 -2.55
N ASP A 581 22.61 3.24 -2.31
CA ASP A 581 21.51 3.13 -1.35
C ASP A 581 20.25 2.64 -2.05
N LYS A 582 19.89 1.40 -1.76
CA LYS A 582 18.85 0.67 -2.47
C LYS A 582 18.11 -0.28 -1.55
N ALA A 583 16.79 -0.34 -1.72
CA ALA A 583 15.91 -1.28 -1.04
C ALA A 583 15.51 -2.44 -1.97
N SER A 584 15.52 -3.65 -1.41
CA SER A 584 14.77 -4.89 -1.69
C SER A 584 14.18 -5.15 -3.09
N VAL A 585 14.80 -4.66 -4.16
CA VAL A 585 14.36 -4.83 -5.55
C VAL A 585 15.57 -5.23 -6.38
N MET A 586 15.45 -6.18 -7.31
CA MET A 586 16.58 -6.67 -8.10
C MET A 586 16.22 -6.71 -9.59
N SER A 587 15.77 -5.58 -10.14
CA SER A 587 15.35 -5.52 -11.55
C SER A 587 16.49 -5.88 -12.50
N PHE A 588 16.20 -6.70 -13.50
CA PHE A 588 17.18 -7.10 -14.50
C PHE A 588 16.54 -7.40 -15.86
N VAL A 589 17.39 -7.46 -16.88
CA VAL A 589 17.10 -8.07 -18.18
C VAL A 589 18.13 -9.16 -18.46
N LEU A 590 17.78 -10.13 -19.31
CA LEU A 590 18.63 -11.23 -19.71
C LEU A 590 18.78 -11.24 -21.23
N ASP A 591 20.02 -11.15 -21.71
CA ASP A 591 20.34 -11.12 -23.14
C ASP A 591 19.76 -12.36 -23.85
N GLY A 592 19.10 -12.12 -24.98
CA GLY A 592 18.51 -13.17 -25.81
C GLY A 592 17.16 -13.70 -25.34
N TYR A 593 16.60 -13.16 -24.25
CA TYR A 593 15.27 -13.51 -23.74
C TYR A 593 14.39 -12.28 -23.55
N THR A 594 13.10 -12.43 -23.86
CA THR A 594 12.07 -11.48 -23.43
C THR A 594 11.82 -11.61 -21.93
N THR A 595 11.32 -10.55 -21.30
CA THR A 595 11.02 -10.58 -19.87
C THR A 595 9.94 -11.60 -19.52
N GLU A 596 8.98 -11.81 -20.42
CA GLU A 596 7.89 -12.75 -20.33
C GLU A 596 8.39 -14.20 -20.35
N GLU A 597 9.32 -14.55 -21.23
CA GLU A 597 9.96 -15.88 -21.26
C GLU A 597 10.68 -16.19 -19.95
N VAL A 598 11.42 -15.22 -19.41
CA VAL A 598 12.09 -15.40 -18.10
C VAL A 598 11.07 -15.56 -16.99
N GLY A 599 10.02 -14.73 -16.96
CA GLY A 599 8.94 -14.82 -15.98
C GLY A 599 8.20 -16.16 -16.02
N GLN A 600 7.92 -16.68 -17.22
CA GLN A 600 7.29 -17.98 -17.41
C GLN A 600 8.18 -19.11 -16.86
N ALA A 601 9.47 -19.12 -17.22
CA ALA A 601 10.42 -20.13 -16.75
C ALA A 601 10.58 -20.12 -15.22
N LEU A 602 10.50 -18.94 -14.60
CA LEU A 602 10.51 -18.80 -13.13
C LEU A 602 9.21 -19.32 -12.50
N ASN A 603 8.06 -19.00 -13.10
CA ASN A 603 6.76 -19.45 -12.62
C ASN A 603 6.64 -20.99 -12.65
N GLU A 604 7.17 -21.64 -13.69
CA GLU A 604 7.23 -23.12 -13.79
C GLU A 604 7.98 -23.77 -12.61
N GLU A 605 8.92 -23.05 -11.98
CA GLU A 605 9.68 -23.50 -10.81
C GLU A 605 9.08 -23.00 -9.48
N GLY A 606 7.86 -22.45 -9.52
CA GLY A 606 7.12 -21.91 -8.37
C GLY A 606 7.61 -20.55 -7.89
N ILE A 607 8.37 -19.81 -8.71
CA ILE A 607 8.94 -18.51 -8.37
C ILE A 607 8.11 -17.40 -8.99
N ALA A 608 7.40 -16.65 -8.15
CA ALA A 608 6.57 -15.53 -8.56
C ALA A 608 7.41 -14.24 -8.60
N VAL A 609 7.62 -13.71 -9.80
CA VAL A 609 8.20 -12.39 -10.06
C VAL A 609 7.24 -11.57 -10.92
N ARG A 610 7.46 -10.25 -11.00
CA ARG A 610 6.76 -9.41 -11.97
C ARG A 610 7.61 -9.14 -13.19
N THR A 611 6.98 -9.17 -14.35
CA THR A 611 7.56 -8.75 -15.63
C THR A 611 6.78 -7.55 -16.17
N GLY A 612 7.42 -6.75 -17.02
CA GLY A 612 6.78 -5.61 -17.68
C GLY A 612 7.32 -4.27 -17.20
N HIS A 613 6.45 -3.26 -17.21
CA HIS A 613 6.85 -1.86 -16.99
C HIS A 613 6.85 -1.40 -15.53
N HIS A 614 6.32 -2.21 -14.61
CA HIS A 614 6.20 -1.89 -13.18
C HIS A 614 5.50 -0.55 -12.87
N CYS A 615 4.64 -0.08 -13.77
CA CYS A 615 4.06 1.27 -13.71
C CYS A 615 5.12 2.38 -13.57
N ALA A 616 6.28 2.21 -14.22
CA ALA A 616 7.43 3.09 -14.15
C ALA A 616 8.11 3.21 -15.54
N GLN A 617 7.32 3.30 -16.60
CA GLN A 617 7.83 3.35 -17.99
C GLN A 617 8.91 4.43 -18.23
N PRO A 618 8.79 5.68 -17.71
CA PRO A 618 9.78 6.71 -17.98
C PRO A 618 11.19 6.34 -17.50
N ILE A 619 11.32 5.73 -16.31
CA ILE A 619 12.63 5.31 -15.81
C ILE A 619 13.20 4.15 -16.62
N LEU A 620 12.37 3.16 -16.99
CA LEU A 620 12.86 2.04 -17.78
C LEU A 620 13.36 2.50 -19.15
N ARG A 621 12.62 3.39 -19.81
CA ARG A 621 13.03 4.01 -21.08
C ARG A 621 14.34 4.77 -20.98
N ARG A 622 14.54 5.48 -19.86
CA ARG A 622 15.81 6.14 -19.56
C ARG A 622 16.99 5.16 -19.47
N PHE A 623 16.73 3.91 -19.05
CA PHE A 623 17.70 2.80 -19.04
C PHE A 623 17.75 1.99 -20.36
N GLY A 624 17.09 2.49 -21.41
CA GLY A 624 17.08 1.89 -22.75
C GLY A 624 16.23 0.62 -22.86
N VAL A 625 15.29 0.39 -21.95
CA VAL A 625 14.41 -0.80 -21.95
C VAL A 625 12.95 -0.42 -21.80
N GLU A 626 12.07 -1.21 -22.38
CA GLU A 626 10.63 -1.08 -22.11
C GLU A 626 10.23 -1.89 -20.88
N THR A 627 10.72 -3.12 -20.75
CA THR A 627 10.33 -4.05 -19.67
C THR A 627 11.54 -4.60 -18.92
N THR A 628 11.32 -5.01 -17.67
CA THR A 628 12.30 -5.77 -16.87
C THR A 628 11.64 -6.92 -16.13
N VAL A 629 12.44 -7.90 -15.71
CA VAL A 629 12.04 -8.86 -14.66
C VAL A 629 12.38 -8.22 -13.32
N ARG A 630 11.43 -8.23 -12.38
CA ARG A 630 11.58 -7.61 -11.05
C ARG A 630 11.29 -8.61 -9.94
N PRO A 631 12.30 -9.35 -9.47
CA PRO A 631 12.30 -9.90 -8.13
C PRO A 631 12.36 -8.75 -7.13
N SER A 632 11.44 -8.76 -6.18
CA SER A 632 11.34 -7.81 -5.07
C SER A 632 11.17 -8.59 -3.78
N LEU A 633 12.01 -8.30 -2.80
CA LEU A 633 12.19 -9.07 -1.58
C LEU A 633 11.39 -8.45 -0.43
N ALA A 634 11.11 -9.26 0.57
CA ALA A 634 10.62 -8.85 1.87
C ALA A 634 11.33 -9.66 2.95
N PHE A 635 11.22 -9.24 4.20
CA PHE A 635 11.90 -9.89 5.33
C PHE A 635 11.52 -11.35 5.57
N TYR A 636 10.45 -11.88 4.96
CA TYR A 636 10.12 -13.31 5.02
C TYR A 636 10.81 -14.15 3.93
N ASN A 637 11.54 -13.54 3.00
CA ASN A 637 12.30 -14.27 1.99
C ASN A 637 13.61 -14.84 2.54
N THR A 638 14.22 -15.78 1.80
CA THR A 638 15.47 -16.45 2.24
C THR A 638 16.56 -16.43 1.17
N PHE A 639 17.81 -16.68 1.59
CA PHE A 639 18.94 -16.88 0.67
C PHE A 639 18.72 -18.07 -0.27
N ASP A 640 18.18 -19.19 0.24
CA ASP A 640 17.85 -20.38 -0.57
C ASP A 640 16.84 -20.07 -1.67
N GLU A 641 15.87 -19.19 -1.41
CA GLU A 641 14.91 -18.74 -2.41
C GLU A 641 15.60 -17.94 -3.52
N ILE A 642 16.59 -17.11 -3.17
CA ILE A 642 17.42 -16.38 -4.14
C ILE A 642 18.27 -17.36 -4.96
N ASP A 643 18.83 -18.39 -4.34
CA ASP A 643 19.61 -19.42 -5.04
C ASP A 643 18.78 -20.18 -6.07
N ARG A 644 17.51 -20.45 -5.76
CA ARG A 644 16.56 -21.04 -6.72
C ARG A 644 16.34 -20.12 -7.92
N LEU A 645 16.10 -18.83 -7.70
CA LEU A 645 15.99 -17.83 -8.76
C LEU A 645 17.26 -17.80 -9.64
N VAL A 646 18.43 -17.69 -9.01
CA VAL A 646 19.73 -17.63 -9.69
C VAL A 646 19.99 -18.90 -10.51
N THR A 647 19.62 -20.07 -10.00
CA THR A 647 19.75 -21.35 -10.70
C THR A 647 18.94 -21.37 -12.00
N VAL A 648 17.69 -20.90 -11.97
CA VAL A 648 16.84 -20.83 -13.17
C VAL A 648 17.41 -19.84 -14.19
N VAL A 649 17.83 -18.66 -13.75
CA VAL A 649 18.40 -17.65 -14.65
C VAL A 649 19.73 -18.12 -15.27
N ARG A 650 20.60 -18.81 -14.50
CA ARG A 650 21.83 -19.43 -15.03
C ARG A 650 21.52 -20.50 -16.07
N ARG A 651 20.49 -21.33 -15.83
CA ARG A 651 20.06 -22.36 -16.79
C ARG A 651 19.68 -21.72 -18.12
N LEU A 652 18.85 -20.69 -18.12
CA LEU A 652 18.46 -19.94 -19.32
C LEU A 652 19.68 -19.34 -20.03
N ALA A 653 20.55 -18.64 -19.29
CA ALA A 653 21.76 -18.04 -19.85
C ALA A 653 22.69 -19.07 -20.51
N SER A 654 22.75 -20.30 -19.99
CA SER A 654 23.57 -21.39 -20.54
C SER A 654 22.98 -22.01 -21.82
N GLN A 655 21.65 -22.17 -21.91
CA GLN A 655 20.99 -22.84 -23.03
C GLN A 655 21.13 -22.06 -24.34
N ARG A 656 21.04 -20.73 -24.27
CA ARG A 656 21.17 -19.85 -25.44
C ARG A 656 22.60 -19.69 -25.96
N ARG A 657 23.61 -20.08 -25.18
CA ARG A 657 25.02 -20.10 -25.64
C ARG A 657 25.39 -21.39 -26.37
N ALA A 658 24.59 -22.43 -26.21
CA ALA A 658 24.81 -23.74 -26.82
C ALA A 658 24.12 -23.90 -28.18
N GLY A 659 23.23 -22.97 -28.55
CA GLY A 659 22.60 -22.86 -29.86
C GLY A 659 23.00 -21.56 -30.53
#